data_AF-A0A9X6W177-F1
#
_entry.id   AF-A0A9X6W177-F1
#
_cell.length_a   1.000
_cell.length_b   1.000
_cell.length_c   1.000
_cell.angle_alpha   90.00
_cell.angle_beta   90.00
_cell.angle_gamma   90.00
#
_symmetry.space_group_name_H-M   'P 1'
#
loop_
_entity.id
_entity.type
_entity.pdbx_description
1 polymer ?
#
loop_
_entity_poly.entity_id
_entity_poly.type
_entity_poly.pdbx_seq_one_letter_code
_entity_poly.pdbx_strand_id
1 'polypeptide(L)'
;MNFLRKSFNQKIKKLSSSLIVVLLICMNFLIHLPFKAEAATTELKGLGDVSYYNAIIFGDHSATSADIEGAMAVQKNMNASSYTVVAAATGANNLAGATWVDEGYPSLLLGGQFTKAGAGQVIIQDGTVAMTKDGDPDGAMKTSYDRISYKEQAEIDAKFKEFRKDVDGVIGDASKLQTDKPKPNMSFGIGEDVNNPNIYVSSGLEGQEPFNVKDVYLPNVSNKDFIVIHSDAEEVNFGGGAILYDTTDKGGFTLVNTSQAYDPNSFFTELASKVIWVFPNAKKITTKGYGVVGSVFAPNAVVETKGGSINGQAYVGGLHQRDGFEVHNFKFNWPKWNKPATEKGHLQIKKVDENDENIVLKDAKFDVIDKDNNVVATVTTNEKGIAEVKDLPLGDYFVKEINAPEGYIKVDTPVKVTIDNTNVIELVMKNTRKVENGQFKLLKKDSESGQILPGAKFDVIDKDGKVVETIVTDDKGEALSKQLPVGSYTLKEVEAPKGYELSSSSVSVDVEANKVVTVDVVNKKISEKVTGQFEIVKVDAEDKTKVLSDAEFEVYKDGKKVDTLRTDKTGKVVSQKLEPGKYTLEETKAPLGYKLLKEEIEVVVEANKVVEVQIENAKELGSLQVIKKDAESGTVLAGAEFKLKNEAGQVVGEAKTTNKEGVVKFENLVPGKYTLEETKAPEGYKALEVTVEVNVVANEVVKQEVMNEKVKEEITGQLEITKVDANNTNKILAGAVFEIWKDGTKIDTLTTNKSGKATSKKLEPGDYTLKEIQAPEGYTLSDKEMKFTISNEKIEVVKLQITNEKDTEKGPEKPGEGTEKPGEGTEKPGEGTEKPGEGTEKPGEGTEKPGEGTEKPGEGTEKPGEGTEKPGEGTEKPGEGTEKPGEGTEKPGEGTEKPGEGTEKPGEGVEKPNLPEKGQGSSNNQQLPATGHNTNYVPFIGFMLLLLGIRLRFMAKNS
;
A
#
# COMPACT_ATOMS: atom_id res chain seq x y z
N MET A 1 -22.23 92.10 -28.64
CA MET A 1 -21.26 91.18 -28.01
C MET A 1 -21.06 91.41 -26.49
N ASN A 2 -22.04 91.96 -25.73
CA ASN A 2 -21.82 92.34 -24.31
C ASN A 2 -22.57 91.50 -23.24
N PHE A 3 -23.45 90.57 -23.63
CA PHE A 3 -24.26 89.81 -22.66
C PHE A 3 -23.53 88.63 -22.01
N LEU A 4 -22.64 87.95 -22.76
CA LEU A 4 -21.92 86.76 -22.28
C LEU A 4 -20.87 87.07 -21.20
N ARG A 5 -20.31 88.29 -21.16
CA ARG A 5 -19.19 88.64 -20.26
C ARG A 5 -19.60 88.91 -18.80
N LYS A 6 -20.89 89.16 -18.52
CA LYS A 6 -21.39 89.34 -17.13
C LYS A 6 -21.68 88.02 -16.41
N SER A 7 -22.17 87.00 -17.11
CA SER A 7 -22.52 85.70 -16.51
C SER A 7 -21.30 84.99 -15.91
N PHE A 8 -20.19 84.97 -16.64
CA PHE A 8 -18.99 84.21 -16.28
C PHE A 8 -18.36 84.68 -14.95
N ASN A 9 -18.16 85.99 -14.80
CA ASN A 9 -17.54 86.58 -13.60
C ASN A 9 -18.39 86.41 -12.32
N GLN A 10 -19.72 86.20 -12.46
CA GLN A 10 -20.60 86.02 -11.30
C GLN A 10 -20.61 84.58 -10.77
N LYS A 11 -20.36 83.56 -11.62
CA LYS A 11 -20.12 82.19 -11.15
C LYS A 11 -18.80 82.07 -10.38
N ILE A 12 -17.71 82.64 -10.89
CA ILE A 12 -16.36 82.52 -10.28
C ILE A 12 -16.32 83.05 -8.83
N LYS A 13 -16.93 84.21 -8.56
CA LYS A 13 -16.97 84.80 -7.20
C LYS A 13 -17.76 83.98 -6.15
N LYS A 14 -18.59 83.02 -6.56
CA LYS A 14 -19.32 82.12 -5.63
C LYS A 14 -18.56 80.83 -5.31
N LEU A 15 -17.64 80.37 -6.17
CA LEU A 15 -16.83 79.18 -5.85
C LEU A 15 -15.70 79.50 -4.86
N SER A 16 -14.99 80.63 -5.03
CA SER A 16 -13.85 80.96 -4.16
C SER A 16 -14.23 81.19 -2.70
N SER A 17 -15.40 81.76 -2.45
CA SER A 17 -15.93 82.01 -1.10
C SER A 17 -16.30 80.74 -0.35
N SER A 18 -16.81 79.71 -1.04
CA SER A 18 -17.20 78.44 -0.41
C SER A 18 -15.98 77.58 -0.04
N LEU A 19 -14.91 77.62 -0.84
CA LEU A 19 -13.69 76.82 -0.60
C LEU A 19 -12.94 77.25 0.68
N ILE A 20 -12.89 78.55 0.94
CA ILE A 20 -12.22 79.14 2.12
C ILE A 20 -12.91 78.71 3.43
N VAL A 21 -14.25 78.65 3.43
CA VAL A 21 -15.01 78.23 4.62
C VAL A 21 -14.77 76.75 4.94
N VAL A 22 -14.66 75.88 3.93
CA VAL A 22 -14.35 74.45 4.13
C VAL A 22 -12.93 74.27 4.69
N LEU A 23 -11.94 75.01 4.19
CA LEU A 23 -10.56 74.98 4.72
C LEU A 23 -10.48 75.36 6.20
N LEU A 24 -11.20 76.41 6.62
CA LEU A 24 -11.25 76.83 8.03
C LEU A 24 -11.94 75.80 8.95
N ILE A 25 -12.98 75.11 8.46
CA ILE A 25 -13.65 74.03 9.21
C ILE A 25 -12.71 72.81 9.36
N CYS A 26 -11.94 72.47 8.33
CA CYS A 26 -10.94 71.40 8.41
C CYS A 26 -9.80 71.74 9.38
N MET A 27 -9.35 73.00 9.44
CA MET A 27 -8.32 73.44 10.40
C MET A 27 -8.78 73.28 11.87
N ASN A 28 -10.04 73.59 12.19
CA ASN A 28 -10.56 73.42 13.55
C ASN A 28 -10.73 71.95 13.98
N PHE A 29 -10.84 71.00 13.04
CA PHE A 29 -10.95 69.56 13.36
C PHE A 29 -9.60 68.89 13.67
N LEU A 30 -8.47 69.56 13.42
CA LEU A 30 -7.12 69.06 13.70
C LEU A 30 -6.63 69.33 15.14
N ILE A 31 -7.39 70.08 15.94
CA ILE A 31 -6.93 70.61 17.24
C ILE A 31 -7.39 69.77 18.44
N HIS A 32 -8.37 68.87 18.26
CA HIS A 32 -8.93 68.04 19.35
C HIS A 32 -8.96 66.55 19.01
N LEU A 33 -7.77 65.93 19.02
CA LEU A 33 -7.61 64.51 19.35
C LEU A 33 -6.75 64.41 20.63
N PRO A 34 -7.14 63.63 21.64
CA PRO A 34 -6.33 63.44 22.83
C PRO A 34 -5.14 62.53 22.50
N PHE A 35 -3.99 63.13 22.22
CA PHE A 35 -2.76 62.41 21.91
C PHE A 35 -2.16 61.78 23.17
N LYS A 36 -2.77 60.67 23.64
CA LYS A 36 -2.17 59.78 24.63
C LYS A 36 -1.37 58.72 23.88
N ALA A 37 -0.20 59.11 23.39
CA ALA A 37 0.75 58.18 22.82
C ALA A 37 1.32 57.30 23.93
N GLU A 38 0.96 56.02 23.94
CA GLU A 38 1.87 55.00 24.46
C GLU A 38 3.01 54.91 23.45
N ALA A 39 4.24 55.18 23.88
CA ALA A 39 5.37 55.31 22.98
C ALA A 39 5.61 54.00 22.23
N ALA A 40 5.53 54.05 20.89
CA ALA A 40 5.89 52.93 20.05
C ALA A 40 7.41 52.73 20.16
N THR A 41 7.82 51.74 20.97
CA THR A 41 9.22 51.39 21.17
C THR A 41 9.84 51.02 19.83
N THR A 42 10.71 51.89 19.30
CA THR A 42 11.51 51.60 18.12
C THR A 42 12.43 50.41 18.42
N GLU A 43 12.33 49.36 17.60
CA GLU A 43 13.20 48.19 17.67
C GLU A 43 14.63 48.57 17.28
N LEU A 44 15.46 48.83 18.28
CA LEU A 44 16.89 49.05 18.11
C LEU A 44 17.58 47.73 17.73
N LYS A 45 18.52 47.78 16.77
CA LYS A 45 19.38 46.63 16.40
C LYS A 45 20.27 46.17 17.56
N GLY A 46 20.47 47.04 18.55
CA GLY A 46 21.35 46.84 19.70
C GLY A 46 21.68 48.18 20.35
N LEU A 47 22.71 48.21 21.19
CA LEU A 47 23.22 49.43 21.83
C LEU A 47 24.49 49.98 21.14
N GLY A 48 24.59 49.82 19.81
CA GLY A 48 25.75 50.23 19.01
C GLY A 48 27.04 49.47 19.36
N ASP A 49 28.17 50.02 18.93
CA ASP A 49 29.51 49.69 19.41
C ASP A 49 30.33 50.98 19.63
N VAL A 50 31.57 50.85 20.11
CA VAL A 50 32.46 51.96 20.44
C VAL A 50 32.69 52.95 19.28
N SER A 51 32.65 52.49 18.01
CA SER A 51 32.82 53.31 16.81
C SER A 51 31.55 54.08 16.38
N TYR A 52 30.39 53.74 16.94
CA TYR A 52 29.12 54.42 16.64
C TYR A 52 28.99 55.77 17.37
N TYR A 53 29.53 55.89 18.58
CA TYR A 53 29.31 57.04 19.45
C TYR A 53 30.43 58.09 19.36
N ASN A 54 30.06 59.34 19.14
CA ASN A 54 30.95 60.49 19.14
C ASN A 54 31.45 60.86 20.54
N ALA A 55 30.68 60.55 21.59
CA ALA A 55 31.15 60.64 22.96
C ALA A 55 30.70 59.41 23.76
N ILE A 56 31.63 58.78 24.48
CA ILE A 56 31.34 57.75 25.49
C ILE A 56 31.91 58.24 26.82
N ILE A 57 31.01 58.44 27.77
CA ILE A 57 31.27 59.13 29.04
C ILE A 57 31.01 58.13 30.17
N PHE A 58 32.07 57.60 30.77
CA PHE A 58 32.03 56.57 31.83
C PHE A 58 31.57 57.10 33.21
N GLY A 59 31.29 58.40 33.28
CA GLY A 59 30.77 59.07 34.47
C GLY A 59 29.59 59.98 34.12
N ASP A 60 29.56 61.12 34.78
CA ASP A 60 28.48 62.10 34.64
C ASP A 60 28.79 63.10 33.52
N HIS A 61 27.73 63.56 32.86
CA HIS A 61 27.77 64.57 31.80
C HIS A 61 26.97 65.81 32.22
N SER A 62 27.45 67.00 31.85
CA SER A 62 26.64 68.22 31.91
C SER A 62 26.88 69.10 30.70
N ALA A 63 25.83 69.71 30.16
CA ALA A 63 25.95 70.62 29.03
C ALA A 63 25.08 71.88 29.18
N THR A 64 25.68 73.05 28.94
CA THR A 64 24.97 74.33 28.94
C THR A 64 25.41 75.19 27.76
N SER A 65 24.50 75.44 26.81
CA SER A 65 24.78 76.17 25.56
C SER A 65 25.93 75.54 24.77
N ALA A 66 25.68 74.32 24.29
CA ALA A 66 26.62 73.44 23.58
C ALA A 66 25.84 72.42 22.73
N ASP A 67 26.54 71.55 22.00
CA ASP A 67 25.94 70.50 21.18
C ASP A 67 26.94 69.39 20.80
N ILE A 68 26.43 68.36 20.14
CA ILE A 68 27.19 67.24 19.56
C ILE A 68 26.55 66.81 18.23
N GLU A 69 27.34 66.76 17.15
CA GLU A 69 26.88 66.48 15.77
C GLU A 69 26.41 65.04 15.54
N GLY A 70 26.54 64.15 16.54
CA GLY A 70 26.24 62.73 16.41
C GLY A 70 25.83 62.06 17.71
N ALA A 71 26.04 60.73 17.80
CA ALA A 71 25.51 59.91 18.88
C ALA A 71 26.37 59.97 20.15
N MET A 72 25.76 59.83 21.33
CA MET A 72 26.49 59.79 22.61
C MET A 72 26.00 58.71 23.57
N ALA A 73 26.92 58.26 24.43
CA ALA A 73 26.65 57.31 25.51
C ALA A 73 27.13 57.91 26.85
N VAL A 74 26.23 58.08 27.81
CA VAL A 74 26.51 58.57 29.17
C VAL A 74 26.20 57.45 30.18
N GLN A 75 27.20 57.00 30.93
CA GLN A 75 27.03 55.88 31.86
C GLN A 75 26.25 56.26 33.12
N LYS A 76 26.44 57.49 33.62
CA LYS A 76 25.75 58.02 34.79
C LYS A 76 24.78 59.13 34.39
N ASN A 77 24.73 60.23 35.15
CA ASN A 77 23.69 61.24 35.02
C ASN A 77 24.01 62.26 33.93
N MET A 78 22.98 62.83 33.33
CA MET A 78 23.08 63.86 32.29
C MET A 78 22.32 65.12 32.72
N ASN A 79 23.05 66.17 33.10
CA ASN A 79 22.46 67.44 33.56
C ASN A 79 22.61 68.53 32.49
N ALA A 80 21.58 68.76 31.67
CA ALA A 80 21.71 69.57 30.45
C ALA A 80 20.60 70.61 30.24
N SER A 81 20.91 71.73 29.57
CA SER A 81 19.95 72.72 29.07
C SER A 81 20.55 73.59 27.95
N SER A 82 19.76 73.95 26.95
CA SER A 82 20.26 74.52 25.68
C SER A 82 21.32 73.59 25.07
N TYR A 83 20.89 72.35 24.79
CA TYR A 83 21.76 71.29 24.29
C TYR A 83 21.11 70.49 23.16
N THR A 84 21.87 70.21 22.11
CA THR A 84 21.40 69.39 20.98
C THR A 84 22.29 68.16 20.82
N VAL A 85 21.68 66.97 20.81
CA VAL A 85 22.32 65.71 20.44
C VAL A 85 21.90 65.36 19.02
N VAL A 86 22.82 64.83 18.21
CA VAL A 86 22.61 64.63 16.78
C VAL A 86 22.35 65.95 16.05
N ALA A 87 23.03 67.03 16.47
CA ALA A 87 22.83 68.36 15.92
C ALA A 87 23.04 68.33 14.39
N ALA A 88 21.95 68.37 13.62
CA ALA A 88 22.05 68.26 12.19
C ALA A 88 22.63 69.56 11.62
N ALA A 89 23.53 69.40 10.65
CA ALA A 89 24.13 70.45 9.83
C ALA A 89 23.08 71.22 9.00
N THR A 90 22.22 71.99 9.67
CA THR A 90 21.07 72.72 9.12
C THR A 90 21.49 74.05 8.48
N GLY A 91 22.55 74.00 7.68
CA GLY A 91 23.09 75.12 6.92
C GLY A 91 24.01 74.62 5.81
N ALA A 92 23.81 75.10 4.58
CA ALA A 92 24.43 74.57 3.37
C ALA A 92 25.96 74.78 3.22
N ASN A 93 26.67 75.06 4.32
CA ASN A 93 28.13 75.19 4.41
C ASN A 93 28.69 74.81 5.81
N ASN A 94 27.93 74.15 6.69
CA ASN A 94 28.37 73.83 8.06
C ASN A 94 28.43 72.31 8.30
N LEU A 95 29.48 71.66 7.80
CA LEU A 95 29.83 70.28 8.13
C LEU A 95 31.27 70.23 8.63
N ALA A 96 31.46 70.08 9.93
CA ALA A 96 32.77 69.78 10.51
C ALA A 96 32.83 68.28 10.82
N GLY A 97 32.50 67.41 9.87
CA GLY A 97 32.47 65.96 10.11
C GLY A 97 31.69 65.19 9.06
N ALA A 98 31.54 63.89 9.30
CA ALA A 98 30.60 63.06 8.58
C ALA A 98 29.16 63.45 8.92
N THR A 99 28.24 63.32 7.97
CA THR A 99 26.80 63.42 8.28
C THR A 99 26.39 62.27 9.19
N TRP A 100 25.68 62.53 10.29
CA TRP A 100 25.13 61.44 11.12
C TRP A 100 24.10 60.62 10.34
N VAL A 101 24.05 59.32 10.63
CA VAL A 101 23.14 58.37 10.01
C VAL A 101 22.44 57.56 11.11
N ASP A 102 21.13 57.37 10.97
CA ASP A 102 20.38 56.43 11.81
C ASP A 102 20.75 54.99 11.40
N GLU A 103 21.79 54.46 12.02
CA GLU A 103 22.24 53.08 11.83
C GLU A 103 21.32 52.06 12.53
N GLY A 104 20.24 52.48 13.20
CA GLY A 104 19.35 51.62 14.01
C GLY A 104 19.82 51.40 15.45
N TYR A 105 20.66 52.30 15.95
CA TYR A 105 21.23 52.32 17.30
C TYR A 105 20.80 53.61 18.04
N PRO A 106 20.84 53.65 19.38
CA PRO A 106 20.37 54.83 20.11
C PRO A 106 21.35 55.99 19.94
N SER A 107 20.83 57.15 19.53
CA SER A 107 21.59 58.39 19.42
C SER A 107 21.96 59.00 20.77
N LEU A 108 21.19 58.68 21.82
CA LEU A 108 21.57 58.89 23.21
C LEU A 108 21.35 57.59 23.98
N LEU A 109 22.42 56.99 24.47
CA LEU A 109 22.39 55.90 25.45
C LEU A 109 22.66 56.49 26.85
N LEU A 110 21.70 56.41 27.77
CA LEU A 110 21.80 57.00 29.10
C LEU A 110 21.59 55.94 30.20
N GLY A 111 22.62 55.70 31.00
CA GLY A 111 22.63 54.72 32.09
C GLY A 111 22.29 55.26 33.49
N GLY A 112 22.20 56.58 33.67
CA GLY A 112 21.74 57.23 34.90
C GLY A 112 20.53 58.14 34.66
N GLN A 113 20.36 59.17 35.50
CA GLN A 113 19.22 60.07 35.39
C GLN A 113 19.54 61.31 34.54
N PHE A 114 18.58 61.68 33.70
CA PHE A 114 18.50 62.99 33.06
C PHE A 114 18.02 64.04 34.08
N THR A 115 18.56 65.24 33.99
CA THR A 115 18.11 66.40 34.76
C THR A 115 18.21 67.63 33.89
N LYS A 116 17.18 68.47 33.90
CA LYS A 116 17.16 69.68 33.08
C LYS A 116 17.81 70.84 33.84
N ALA A 117 19.01 71.24 33.42
CA ALA A 117 19.84 72.23 34.12
C ALA A 117 19.28 73.66 34.17
N GLY A 118 18.21 73.96 33.42
CA GLY A 118 17.66 75.30 33.30
C GLY A 118 16.49 75.42 32.31
N ALA A 119 16.16 76.64 31.92
CA ALA A 119 15.01 76.91 31.05
C ALA A 119 15.19 76.39 29.61
N GLY A 120 16.42 76.43 29.07
CA GLY A 120 16.75 76.03 27.70
C GLY A 120 16.40 74.58 27.39
N GLN A 121 15.96 74.31 26.17
CA GLN A 121 15.54 72.97 25.75
C GLN A 121 16.74 72.01 25.62
N VAL A 122 16.46 70.70 25.72
CA VAL A 122 17.37 69.65 25.26
C VAL A 122 16.66 68.94 24.12
N ILE A 123 17.36 68.77 23.00
CA ILE A 123 16.79 68.27 21.74
C ILE A 123 17.63 67.06 21.29
N ILE A 124 16.97 65.90 21.13
CA ILE A 124 17.56 64.76 20.43
C ILE A 124 17.00 64.77 19.01
N GLN A 125 17.80 65.20 18.03
CA GLN A 125 17.33 65.42 16.67
C GLN A 125 17.26 64.10 15.89
N ASP A 126 16.08 63.80 15.36
CA ASP A 126 15.74 62.70 14.43
C ASP A 126 16.08 61.25 14.89
N GLY A 127 16.81 61.08 16.00
CA GLY A 127 17.24 59.79 16.55
C GLY A 127 16.40 59.24 17.71
N THR A 128 16.92 58.18 18.35
CA THR A 128 16.26 57.40 19.41
C THR A 128 17.06 57.46 20.71
N VAL A 129 16.38 57.64 21.85
CA VAL A 129 17.00 57.53 23.18
C VAL A 129 16.86 56.08 23.69
N ALA A 130 17.93 55.51 24.24
CA ALA A 130 17.88 54.30 25.07
C ALA A 130 18.23 54.66 26.52
N MET A 131 17.32 54.39 27.45
CA MET A 131 17.53 54.65 28.88
C MET A 131 16.68 53.73 29.76
N THR A 132 16.92 53.74 31.07
CA THR A 132 16.04 53.04 32.03
C THR A 132 14.72 53.78 32.22
N LYS A 133 13.70 53.10 32.77
CA LYS A 133 12.36 53.68 33.00
C LYS A 133 12.39 54.88 33.96
N ASP A 134 13.30 54.84 34.93
CA ASP A 134 13.53 55.91 35.91
C ASP A 134 14.61 56.93 35.47
N GLY A 135 15.03 56.85 34.20
CA GLY A 135 16.09 57.67 33.59
C GLY A 135 15.66 59.09 33.23
N ASP A 136 14.36 59.39 33.13
CA ASP A 136 13.82 60.75 33.01
C ASP A 136 12.61 60.92 33.95
N PRO A 137 12.84 61.07 35.27
CA PRO A 137 11.78 61.04 36.28
C PRO A 137 10.81 62.23 36.20
N ASP A 138 11.24 63.35 35.60
CA ASP A 138 10.42 64.55 35.41
C ASP A 138 9.70 64.58 34.04
N GLY A 139 9.97 63.62 33.14
CA GLY A 139 9.49 63.65 31.75
C GLY A 139 9.99 64.88 30.98
N ALA A 140 11.21 65.32 31.26
CA ALA A 140 11.79 66.56 30.78
C ALA A 140 12.52 66.42 29.45
N MET A 141 12.90 65.20 29.04
CA MET A 141 13.60 64.91 27.80
C MET A 141 12.63 64.90 26.61
N LYS A 142 13.07 65.40 25.45
CA LYS A 142 12.28 65.41 24.21
C LYS A 142 13.13 65.06 23.01
N THR A 143 12.56 64.27 22.09
CA THR A 143 13.17 63.91 20.80
C THR A 143 12.27 64.39 19.67
N SER A 144 12.77 64.52 18.43
CA SER A 144 11.96 65.00 17.30
C SER A 144 10.68 64.19 17.02
N TYR A 145 10.59 62.94 17.50
CA TYR A 145 9.48 62.01 17.24
C TYR A 145 9.08 61.17 18.46
N ASP A 146 9.38 61.62 19.69
CA ASP A 146 9.16 60.90 20.96
C ASP A 146 9.67 59.44 21.00
N ARG A 147 10.76 59.16 20.26
CA ARG A 147 11.45 57.86 20.20
C ARG A 147 12.27 57.59 21.47
N ILE A 148 11.64 56.96 22.46
CA ILE A 148 12.30 56.46 23.67
C ILE A 148 12.17 54.93 23.71
N SER A 149 13.30 54.24 23.89
CA SER A 149 13.41 52.79 24.00
C SER A 149 13.88 52.44 25.41
N TYR A 150 12.99 51.85 26.22
CA TYR A 150 13.31 51.54 27.61
C TYR A 150 14.11 50.25 27.75
N LYS A 151 15.23 50.31 28.47
CA LYS A 151 16.19 49.22 28.68
C LYS A 151 16.36 48.91 30.15
N GLU A 152 16.78 47.68 30.45
CA GLU A 152 17.12 47.26 31.82
C GLU A 152 18.52 47.74 32.17
N GLN A 153 18.74 48.20 33.42
CA GLN A 153 20.03 48.75 33.86
C GLN A 153 21.21 47.80 33.57
N ALA A 154 21.00 46.49 33.77
CA ALA A 154 22.02 45.47 33.53
C ALA A 154 22.44 45.35 32.05
N GLU A 155 21.57 45.70 31.09
CA GLU A 155 21.90 45.73 29.66
C GLU A 155 22.83 46.91 29.35
N ILE A 156 22.50 48.08 29.90
CA ILE A 156 23.31 49.31 29.75
C ILE A 156 24.67 49.15 30.46
N ASP A 157 24.67 48.67 31.71
CA ASP A 157 25.88 48.39 32.48
C ASP A 157 26.79 47.36 31.81
N ALA A 158 26.22 46.35 31.14
CA ALA A 158 26.99 45.39 30.35
C ALA A 158 27.64 46.07 29.14
N LYS A 159 26.91 46.95 28.45
CA LYS A 159 27.44 47.67 27.29
C LYS A 159 28.54 48.68 27.65
N PHE A 160 28.42 49.39 28.77
CA PHE A 160 29.53 50.26 29.21
C PHE A 160 30.78 49.48 29.65
N LYS A 161 30.65 48.24 30.15
CA LYS A 161 31.81 47.35 30.38
C LYS A 161 32.46 46.92 29.07
N GLU A 162 31.68 46.72 28.01
CA GLU A 162 32.19 46.44 26.65
C GLU A 162 32.96 47.65 26.10
N PHE A 163 32.34 48.85 26.06
CA PHE A 163 33.03 50.08 25.63
C PHE A 163 34.30 50.34 26.44
N ARG A 164 34.25 50.12 27.77
CA ARG A 164 35.39 50.36 28.65
C ARG A 164 36.55 49.42 28.33
N LYS A 165 36.27 48.14 28.11
CA LYS A 165 37.27 47.14 27.70
C LYS A 165 37.93 47.51 26.37
N ASP A 166 37.15 47.96 25.39
CA ASP A 166 37.68 48.32 24.07
C ASP A 166 38.55 49.59 24.15
N VAL A 167 38.11 50.61 24.91
CA VAL A 167 38.87 51.84 25.18
C VAL A 167 40.16 51.57 25.97
N ASP A 168 40.10 50.79 27.05
CA ASP A 168 41.28 50.40 27.83
C ASP A 168 42.24 49.51 27.00
N GLY A 169 41.73 48.74 26.03
CA GLY A 169 42.52 47.99 25.06
C GLY A 169 43.32 48.88 24.12
N VAL A 170 42.67 49.88 23.51
CA VAL A 170 43.31 50.91 22.68
C VAL A 170 44.40 51.65 23.46
N ILE A 171 44.13 51.99 24.72
CA ILE A 171 45.10 52.63 25.62
C ILE A 171 46.30 51.71 25.90
N GLY A 172 46.05 50.43 26.19
CA GLY A 172 47.08 49.44 26.47
C GLY A 172 47.93 49.03 25.26
N ASP A 173 47.48 49.29 24.04
CA ASP A 173 48.28 49.16 22.83
C ASP A 173 49.03 50.48 22.49
N ALA A 174 48.45 51.65 22.80
CA ALA A 174 49.12 52.94 22.66
C ALA A 174 50.39 53.05 23.51
N SER A 175 50.34 52.57 24.75
CA SER A 175 51.47 52.59 25.69
C SER A 175 52.63 51.65 25.32
N LYS A 176 52.56 50.96 24.18
CA LYS A 176 53.63 50.11 23.63
C LYS A 176 54.38 50.78 22.48
N LEU A 177 53.85 51.87 21.93
CA LEU A 177 54.48 52.59 20.83
C LEU A 177 55.55 53.55 21.35
N GLN A 178 56.65 53.65 20.62
CA GLN A 178 57.78 54.53 20.91
C GLN A 178 58.54 54.87 19.62
N THR A 179 59.07 56.10 19.52
CA THR A 179 59.92 56.51 18.39
C THR A 179 61.36 56.75 18.84
N ASP A 180 62.32 56.23 18.08
CA ASP A 180 63.75 56.58 18.16
C ASP A 180 64.15 57.63 17.11
N LYS A 181 63.21 58.06 16.25
CA LYS A 181 63.41 58.93 15.07
C LYS A 181 62.36 60.06 15.00
N PRO A 182 62.36 61.01 15.94
CA PRO A 182 61.48 62.19 15.89
C PRO A 182 61.69 63.00 14.59
N LYS A 183 60.61 63.39 13.91
CA LYS A 183 60.68 64.27 12.73
C LYS A 183 61.11 65.70 13.17
N PRO A 184 62.09 66.32 12.50
CA PRO A 184 62.54 67.68 12.85
C PRO A 184 61.39 68.70 12.87
N ASN A 185 61.38 69.55 13.89
CA ASN A 185 60.44 70.65 14.12
C ASN A 185 58.97 70.24 14.40
N MET A 186 58.63 68.95 14.45
CA MET A 186 57.28 68.50 14.84
C MET A 186 57.09 68.62 16.36
N SER A 187 55.87 68.93 16.80
CA SER A 187 55.56 69.01 18.23
C SER A 187 55.69 67.63 18.89
N PHE A 188 55.95 67.62 20.22
CA PHE A 188 55.99 66.41 21.04
C PHE A 188 56.95 65.30 20.55
N GLY A 189 57.99 65.67 19.79
CA GLY A 189 58.94 64.70 19.24
C GLY A 189 58.28 63.62 18.39
N ILE A 190 57.20 63.94 17.67
CA ILE A 190 56.47 62.98 16.84
C ILE A 190 57.40 62.39 15.77
N GLY A 191 57.51 61.06 15.74
CA GLY A 191 58.37 60.30 14.85
C GLY A 191 57.78 58.93 14.53
N GLU A 192 58.40 58.18 13.63
CA GLU A 192 57.93 56.83 13.24
C GLU A 192 58.11 55.86 14.42
N ASP A 193 57.10 55.02 14.69
CA ASP A 193 57.22 53.97 15.70
C ASP A 193 58.30 52.95 15.31
N VAL A 194 59.06 52.50 16.31
CA VAL A 194 60.20 51.57 16.14
C VAL A 194 59.78 50.22 15.53
N ASN A 195 58.54 49.77 15.75
CA ASN A 195 58.03 48.47 15.31
C ASN A 195 57.05 48.59 14.13
N ASN A 196 56.34 49.71 13.99
CA ASN A 196 55.40 49.96 12.91
C ASN A 196 55.61 51.36 12.28
N PRO A 197 56.40 51.49 11.20
CA PRO A 197 56.69 52.79 10.58
C PRO A 197 55.46 53.44 9.91
N ASN A 198 54.33 52.76 9.77
CA ASN A 198 53.08 53.40 9.32
C ASN A 198 52.41 54.26 10.40
N ILE A 199 52.81 54.12 11.67
CA ILE A 199 52.29 54.91 12.79
C ILE A 199 53.33 55.97 13.17
N TYR A 200 52.84 57.19 13.36
CA TYR A 200 53.58 58.24 14.05
C TYR A 200 53.22 58.23 15.54
N VAL A 201 54.22 58.39 16.41
CA VAL A 201 54.05 58.44 17.86
C VAL A 201 54.88 59.56 18.48
N SER A 202 54.37 60.20 19.53
CA SER A 202 55.07 61.21 20.34
C SER A 202 56.22 60.61 21.17
N SER A 203 57.19 61.42 21.57
CA SER A 203 58.26 61.05 22.50
C SER A 203 58.49 62.13 23.58
N GLY A 204 58.97 61.71 24.76
CA GLY A 204 59.30 62.63 25.87
C GLY A 204 58.10 63.27 26.58
N LEU A 205 56.92 62.66 26.51
CA LEU A 205 55.70 63.11 27.19
C LEU A 205 55.39 62.40 28.52
N GLU A 206 56.28 61.52 28.97
CA GLU A 206 56.18 60.83 30.26
C GLU A 206 56.72 61.71 31.41
N GLY A 207 56.12 61.60 32.60
CA GLY A 207 56.47 62.38 33.79
C GLY A 207 56.13 63.87 33.73
N GLN A 208 55.20 64.29 32.87
CA GLN A 208 54.81 65.71 32.75
C GLN A 208 53.59 66.07 33.60
N GLU A 209 53.79 66.87 34.65
CA GLU A 209 52.70 67.35 35.52
C GLU A 209 52.68 68.89 35.61
N PRO A 210 51.66 69.57 35.05
CA PRO A 210 50.65 69.11 34.10
C PRO A 210 51.15 69.13 32.64
N PHE A 211 50.60 68.28 31.77
CA PHE A 211 50.86 68.32 30.33
C PHE A 211 50.10 69.49 29.68
N ASN A 212 50.82 70.45 29.08
CA ASN A 212 50.24 71.65 28.48
C ASN A 212 50.33 71.59 26.96
N VAL A 213 49.19 71.35 26.29
CA VAL A 213 49.06 71.34 24.84
C VAL A 213 48.83 72.76 24.34
N LYS A 214 49.75 73.26 23.50
CA LYS A 214 49.68 74.55 22.81
C LYS A 214 50.55 74.48 21.54
N ASP A 215 50.14 75.19 20.48
CA ASP A 215 50.89 75.36 19.21
C ASP A 215 51.46 74.04 18.64
N VAL A 216 50.57 73.19 18.11
CA VAL A 216 50.88 71.81 17.73
C VAL A 216 51.14 71.72 16.23
N TYR A 217 52.36 71.34 15.84
CA TYR A 217 52.73 71.06 14.46
C TYR A 217 52.73 69.53 14.22
N LEU A 218 51.87 69.09 13.31
CA LEU A 218 51.66 67.70 12.94
C LEU A 218 52.26 67.39 11.55
N PRO A 219 52.97 66.25 11.38
CA PRO A 219 53.49 65.80 10.09
C PRO A 219 52.37 65.30 9.16
N ASN A 220 52.66 65.19 7.86
CA ASN A 220 51.75 64.64 6.86
C ASN A 220 51.27 63.22 7.21
N VAL A 221 49.97 62.92 7.09
CA VAL A 221 49.40 61.60 7.42
C VAL A 221 48.92 60.79 6.22
N SER A 222 49.09 61.27 4.98
CA SER A 222 48.46 60.65 3.80
C SER A 222 49.08 59.31 3.39
N ASN A 223 50.26 58.95 3.93
CA ASN A 223 50.86 57.62 3.85
C ASN A 223 51.00 56.92 5.22
N LYS A 224 50.27 57.38 6.24
CA LYS A 224 50.29 56.85 7.61
C LYS A 224 48.91 56.40 8.05
N ASP A 225 48.90 55.44 8.97
CA ASP A 225 47.68 54.93 9.59
C ASP A 225 47.20 55.92 10.67
N PHE A 226 48.07 56.30 11.62
CA PHE A 226 47.71 57.14 12.77
C PHE A 226 48.84 58.08 13.23
N ILE A 227 48.47 59.14 13.98
CA ILE A 227 49.37 59.85 14.91
C ILE A 227 48.88 59.58 16.34
N VAL A 228 49.71 58.97 17.17
CA VAL A 228 49.43 58.67 18.58
C VAL A 228 50.20 59.63 19.48
N ILE A 229 49.48 60.48 20.22
CA ILE A 229 50.05 61.40 21.21
C ILE A 229 49.72 60.84 22.60
N HIS A 230 50.69 60.19 23.23
CA HIS A 230 50.54 59.49 24.51
C HIS A 230 51.22 60.28 25.64
N SER A 231 50.54 60.46 26.78
CA SER A 231 51.13 61.02 28.01
C SER A 231 50.52 60.39 29.25
N ASP A 232 51.35 60.20 30.28
CA ASP A 232 51.00 59.63 31.58
C ASP A 232 50.51 60.66 32.62
N ALA A 233 50.37 61.93 32.21
CA ALA A 233 49.99 63.06 33.06
C ALA A 233 48.62 62.89 33.75
N GLU A 234 48.52 63.25 35.04
CA GLU A 234 47.22 63.29 35.75
C GLU A 234 46.36 64.52 35.36
N GLU A 235 46.99 65.60 34.88
CA GLU A 235 46.31 66.80 34.38
C GLU A 235 46.79 67.17 32.96
N VAL A 236 45.84 67.40 32.04
CA VAL A 236 46.13 67.86 30.66
C VAL A 236 45.39 69.17 30.36
N ASN A 237 46.08 70.16 29.80
CA ASN A 237 45.53 71.47 29.48
C ASN A 237 45.69 71.81 28.00
N PHE A 238 44.58 71.82 27.25
CA PHE A 238 44.51 72.34 25.87
C PHE A 238 44.33 73.86 25.92
N GLY A 239 45.47 74.56 25.94
CA GLY A 239 45.56 76.01 26.06
C GLY A 239 45.69 76.71 24.70
N GLY A 240 44.98 77.84 24.55
CA GLY A 240 44.89 78.61 23.32
C GLY A 240 46.21 78.77 22.54
N GLY A 241 46.19 78.32 21.29
CA GLY A 241 47.29 78.25 20.33
C GLY A 241 46.78 77.71 18.99
N ALA A 242 47.67 77.41 18.05
CA ALA A 242 47.33 76.93 16.71
C ALA A 242 47.48 75.41 16.53
N ILE A 243 46.81 74.87 15.50
CA ILE A 243 47.15 73.60 14.87
C ILE A 243 47.81 73.91 13.52
N LEU A 244 49.00 73.36 13.29
CA LEU A 244 49.76 73.46 12.05
C LEU A 244 49.92 72.06 11.45
N TYR A 245 49.76 71.91 10.13
CA TYR A 245 49.83 70.62 9.45
C TYR A 245 50.67 70.69 8.16
N ASP A 246 51.63 69.78 7.99
CA ASP A 246 52.38 69.66 6.73
C ASP A 246 51.56 68.89 5.67
N THR A 247 50.92 69.63 4.79
CA THR A 247 50.13 69.09 3.66
C THR A 247 51.00 68.56 2.50
N THR A 248 52.34 68.56 2.62
CA THR A 248 53.27 68.38 1.49
C THR A 248 54.47 67.45 1.74
N ASP A 249 54.71 67.09 3.00
CA ASP A 249 55.91 66.43 3.54
C ASP A 249 57.24 67.10 3.13
N LYS A 250 57.25 68.45 3.15
CA LYS A 250 58.39 69.29 2.75
C LYS A 250 58.79 70.31 3.82
N GLY A 251 58.24 70.22 5.02
CA GLY A 251 58.50 71.10 6.16
C GLY A 251 57.74 72.42 6.15
N GLY A 252 56.86 72.65 5.17
CA GLY A 252 55.95 73.79 5.13
C GLY A 252 54.62 73.47 5.79
N PHE A 253 53.99 74.45 6.46
CA PHE A 253 52.74 74.22 7.19
C PHE A 253 51.53 74.94 6.58
N THR A 254 50.37 74.31 6.73
CA THR A 254 49.05 74.94 6.61
C THR A 254 48.51 75.21 8.01
N LEU A 255 47.99 76.42 8.26
CA LEU A 255 47.24 76.73 9.49
C LEU A 255 45.85 76.09 9.42
N VAL A 256 45.52 75.29 10.43
CA VAL A 256 44.24 74.56 10.49
C VAL A 256 43.25 75.31 11.36
N ASN A 257 42.03 75.50 10.85
CA ASN A 257 40.96 76.23 11.52
C ASN A 257 39.95 75.23 12.10
N THR A 258 40.04 74.93 13.39
CA THR A 258 39.29 73.83 14.04
C THR A 258 37.82 74.15 14.39
N SER A 259 37.28 75.22 13.80
CA SER A 259 35.90 75.70 13.91
C SER A 259 35.30 76.14 12.56
N GLN A 260 35.79 75.59 11.44
CA GLN A 260 35.13 75.74 10.13
C GLN A 260 34.68 74.38 9.58
N ALA A 261 33.78 74.44 8.60
CA ALA A 261 33.42 73.26 7.82
C ALA A 261 34.54 72.80 6.89
N TYR A 262 34.54 71.50 6.61
CA TYR A 262 35.50 70.80 5.78
C TYR A 262 34.79 69.73 4.94
N ASP A 263 35.23 69.55 3.69
CA ASP A 263 34.72 68.48 2.84
C ASP A 263 35.06 67.10 3.44
N PRO A 264 34.19 66.07 3.34
CA PRO A 264 34.49 64.71 3.81
C PRO A 264 35.78 64.10 3.24
N ASN A 265 36.27 64.57 2.10
CA ASN A 265 37.50 64.14 1.44
C ASN A 265 38.67 65.14 1.64
N SER A 266 38.52 66.12 2.53
CA SER A 266 39.54 67.13 2.80
C SER A 266 40.70 66.57 3.65
N PHE A 267 41.85 67.25 3.58
CA PHE A 267 43.01 66.94 4.41
C PHE A 267 42.71 67.01 5.92
N PHE A 268 41.72 67.80 6.34
CA PHE A 268 41.34 67.91 7.75
C PHE A 268 40.53 66.70 8.20
N THR A 269 39.61 66.22 7.37
CA THR A 269 38.83 65.01 7.66
C THR A 269 39.75 63.79 7.74
N GLU A 270 40.73 63.69 6.84
CA GLU A 270 41.81 62.69 6.97
C GLU A 270 42.55 62.85 8.32
N LEU A 271 43.07 64.03 8.62
CA LEU A 271 43.86 64.29 9.84
C LEU A 271 43.07 63.99 11.13
N ALA A 272 41.83 64.47 11.22
CA ALA A 272 40.94 64.27 12.37
C ALA A 272 40.57 62.79 12.58
N SER A 273 40.47 62.00 11.50
CA SER A 273 40.23 60.55 11.59
C SER A 273 41.46 59.73 12.05
N LYS A 274 42.66 60.32 11.97
CA LYS A 274 43.96 59.64 12.18
C LYS A 274 44.73 60.07 13.43
N VAL A 275 44.47 61.26 13.99
CA VAL A 275 45.10 61.70 15.25
C VAL A 275 44.35 61.11 16.45
N ILE A 276 45.09 60.57 17.43
CA ILE A 276 44.56 60.20 18.74
C ILE A 276 45.41 60.74 19.88
N TRP A 277 44.74 61.22 20.93
CA TRP A 277 45.32 61.67 22.19
C TRP A 277 45.01 60.63 23.26
N VAL A 278 46.03 60.08 23.90
CA VAL A 278 45.89 58.93 24.80
C VAL A 278 46.45 59.27 26.17
N PHE A 279 45.56 59.33 27.16
CA PHE A 279 45.86 59.80 28.51
C PHE A 279 45.32 58.79 29.56
N PRO A 280 45.99 57.62 29.76
CA PRO A 280 45.54 56.58 30.69
C PRO A 280 45.27 57.09 32.10
N ASN A 281 46.18 57.93 32.60
CA ASN A 281 46.20 58.37 34.00
C ASN A 281 45.37 59.63 34.26
N ALA A 282 45.04 60.41 33.22
CA ALA A 282 44.43 61.72 33.40
C ALA A 282 43.17 61.65 34.28
N LYS A 283 43.11 62.55 35.26
CA LYS A 283 41.96 62.81 36.14
C LYS A 283 41.22 64.06 35.71
N LYS A 284 41.93 65.02 35.10
CA LYS A 284 41.37 66.27 34.60
C LYS A 284 41.92 66.63 33.21
N ILE A 285 41.02 67.06 32.33
CA ILE A 285 41.37 67.73 31.07
C ILE A 285 40.69 69.10 31.06
N THR A 286 41.42 70.17 30.74
CA THR A 286 40.85 71.51 30.55
C THR A 286 40.98 71.95 29.10
N THR A 287 39.90 72.47 28.49
CA THR A 287 39.98 73.19 27.19
C THR A 287 39.67 74.68 27.38
N LYS A 288 40.34 75.55 26.61
CA LYS A 288 40.14 77.01 26.67
C LYS A 288 40.19 77.64 25.28
N GLY A 289 39.07 77.59 24.57
CA GLY A 289 38.96 78.11 23.18
C GLY A 289 39.84 77.35 22.19
N TYR A 290 40.27 76.14 22.52
CA TYR A 290 41.16 75.31 21.71
C TYR A 290 40.35 74.19 21.05
N GLY A 291 40.33 74.14 19.72
CA GLY A 291 39.76 73.01 18.99
C GLY A 291 40.79 71.88 18.89
N VAL A 292 40.53 70.78 19.59
CA VAL A 292 41.32 69.55 19.54
C VAL A 292 41.10 68.86 18.19
N VAL A 293 42.15 68.35 17.56
CA VAL A 293 42.08 67.56 16.32
C VAL A 293 42.40 66.12 16.64
N GLY A 294 41.53 65.19 16.26
CA GLY A 294 41.66 63.79 16.62
C GLY A 294 40.81 63.39 17.82
N SER A 295 40.76 62.09 18.05
CA SER A 295 39.96 61.48 19.12
C SER A 295 40.72 61.47 20.46
N VAL A 296 40.00 61.54 21.58
CA VAL A 296 40.57 61.64 22.94
C VAL A 296 40.20 60.40 23.75
N PHE A 297 41.20 59.65 24.18
CA PHE A 297 41.10 58.44 25.00
C PHE A 297 41.61 58.75 26.41
N ALA A 298 40.69 59.11 27.31
CA ALA A 298 40.98 59.50 28.69
C ALA A 298 39.86 59.04 29.65
N PRO A 299 39.57 57.73 29.76
CA PRO A 299 38.35 57.18 30.36
C PRO A 299 38.26 57.35 31.89
N ASN A 300 39.30 57.94 32.51
CA ASN A 300 39.36 58.29 33.92
C ASN A 300 39.26 59.81 34.16
N ALA A 301 39.30 60.62 33.09
CA ALA A 301 39.42 62.07 33.18
C ALA A 301 38.07 62.79 33.06
N VAL A 302 37.88 63.83 33.88
CA VAL A 302 36.80 64.79 33.71
C VAL A 302 37.26 65.93 32.80
N VAL A 303 36.55 66.15 31.70
CA VAL A 303 36.81 67.25 30.77
C VAL A 303 36.01 68.50 31.17
N GLU A 304 36.70 69.57 31.56
CA GLU A 304 36.13 70.90 31.79
C GLU A 304 36.37 71.79 30.56
N THR A 305 35.30 72.20 29.87
CA THR A 305 35.43 73.06 28.68
C THR A 305 35.09 74.52 28.95
N LYS A 306 35.75 75.41 28.19
CA LYS A 306 35.54 76.87 28.19
C LYS A 306 35.65 77.37 26.74
N GLY A 307 34.71 76.92 25.91
CA GLY A 307 34.72 77.08 24.44
C GLY A 307 35.82 76.27 23.75
N GLY A 308 35.71 76.14 22.42
CA GLY A 308 36.55 75.26 21.60
C GLY A 308 35.77 74.04 21.09
N SER A 309 36.47 73.01 20.61
CA SER A 309 35.82 71.82 20.05
C SER A 309 36.67 70.56 20.24
N ILE A 310 36.06 69.38 20.08
CA ILE A 310 36.78 68.13 19.76
C ILE A 310 36.38 67.69 18.36
N ASN A 311 37.37 67.63 17.46
CA ASN A 311 37.24 67.17 16.09
C ASN A 311 37.66 65.70 16.02
N GLY A 312 36.82 64.83 16.59
CA GLY A 312 37.09 63.42 16.85
C GLY A 312 36.07 62.81 17.82
N GLN A 313 36.30 61.58 18.25
CA GLN A 313 35.49 60.92 19.28
C GLN A 313 36.09 61.14 20.68
N ALA A 314 35.24 61.23 21.71
CA ALA A 314 35.65 61.48 23.10
C ALA A 314 35.29 60.31 24.03
N TYR A 315 36.30 59.58 24.51
CA TYR A 315 36.16 58.44 25.41
C TYR A 315 36.68 58.81 26.80
N VAL A 316 35.80 59.32 27.67
CA VAL A 316 36.18 60.12 28.84
C VAL A 316 35.50 59.71 30.15
N GLY A 317 36.12 60.02 31.30
CA GLY A 317 35.57 59.76 32.62
C GLY A 317 34.44 60.70 33.04
N GLY A 318 34.34 61.88 32.43
CA GLY A 318 33.26 62.87 32.61
C GLY A 318 33.39 64.00 31.58
N LEU A 319 32.28 64.67 31.26
CA LEU A 319 32.29 65.76 30.26
C LEU A 319 31.39 66.92 30.67
N HIS A 320 31.97 68.10 30.88
CA HIS A 320 31.29 69.34 31.21
C HIS A 320 31.40 70.35 30.04
N GLN A 321 30.46 70.29 29.09
CA GLN A 321 30.41 71.21 27.94
C GLN A 321 29.79 72.56 28.34
N ARG A 322 30.54 73.65 28.13
CA ARG A 322 30.11 75.03 28.39
C ARG A 322 30.64 75.99 27.33
N ASP A 323 30.06 77.18 27.31
CA ASP A 323 30.54 78.35 26.57
C ASP A 323 30.68 78.13 25.05
N GLY A 324 29.73 77.39 24.44
CA GLY A 324 29.75 77.08 23.01
C GLY A 324 30.84 76.08 22.65
N PHE A 325 30.90 74.94 23.37
CA PHE A 325 31.86 73.87 23.06
C PHE A 325 31.21 72.73 22.28
N GLU A 326 31.76 72.47 21.10
CA GLU A 326 31.20 71.57 20.08
C GLU A 326 31.92 70.20 20.11
N VAL A 327 31.20 69.10 19.87
CA VAL A 327 31.80 67.78 19.58
C VAL A 327 31.37 67.34 18.18
N HIS A 328 32.37 67.26 17.30
CA HIS A 328 32.21 67.14 15.85
C HIS A 328 32.29 65.69 15.37
N ASN A 329 31.59 65.36 14.28
CA ASN A 329 31.40 63.98 13.82
C ASN A 329 32.56 63.44 12.94
N PHE A 330 33.80 63.51 13.44
CA PHE A 330 34.92 62.77 12.86
C PHE A 330 35.04 61.40 13.55
N LYS A 331 34.49 60.35 12.91
CA LYS A 331 34.69 58.96 13.36
C LYS A 331 36.18 58.59 13.25
N PHE A 332 36.72 57.97 14.29
CA PHE A 332 38.06 57.36 14.28
C PHE A 332 38.07 56.15 13.35
N ASN A 333 39.14 55.96 12.57
CA ASN A 333 39.26 54.79 11.72
C ASN A 333 39.57 53.55 12.58
N TRP A 334 38.52 52.83 13.01
CA TRP A 334 38.57 51.85 14.10
C TRP A 334 39.13 50.42 13.81
N PRO A 335 39.48 49.92 12.59
CA PRO A 335 39.54 48.47 12.31
C PRO A 335 40.76 47.69 12.87
N LYS A 336 40.81 47.63 14.20
CA LYS A 336 41.66 46.88 15.14
C LYS A 336 43.14 47.23 15.09
N TRP A 337 43.61 47.73 16.24
CA TRP A 337 45.04 47.85 16.55
C TRP A 337 45.73 46.51 16.27
N ASN A 338 46.93 46.57 15.67
CA ASN A 338 47.64 45.42 15.11
C ASN A 338 46.91 44.74 13.92
N LYS A 339 46.78 45.48 12.81
CA LYS A 339 47.44 44.96 11.60
C LYS A 339 48.95 45.21 11.74
N PRO A 340 49.79 44.19 12.07
CA PRO A 340 51.15 44.20 11.56
C PRO A 340 51.10 44.30 10.02
N ALA A 341 52.19 44.70 9.38
CA ALA A 341 52.25 44.78 7.91
C ALA A 341 51.75 43.46 7.30
N THR A 342 50.53 43.47 6.76
CA THR A 342 49.89 42.23 6.32
C THR A 342 50.70 41.71 5.15
N GLU A 343 51.34 40.56 5.35
CA GLU A 343 51.82 39.75 4.25
C GLU A 343 50.63 39.48 3.32
N LYS A 344 50.92 39.50 2.02
CA LYS A 344 49.89 39.42 0.98
C LYS A 344 50.21 38.29 0.04
N GLY A 345 49.30 37.33 -0.05
CA GLY A 345 49.35 36.33 -1.10
C GLY A 345 48.70 36.84 -2.39
N HIS A 346 48.74 36.01 -3.41
CA HIS A 346 47.96 36.21 -4.64
C HIS A 346 47.12 34.96 -4.87
N LEU A 347 45.87 35.13 -5.31
CA LEU A 347 44.97 34.04 -5.65
C LEU A 347 44.86 33.93 -7.17
N GLN A 348 45.20 32.79 -7.73
CA GLN A 348 44.93 32.46 -9.13
C GLN A 348 43.82 31.41 -9.21
N ILE A 349 42.68 31.78 -9.81
CA ILE A 349 41.56 30.89 -10.07
C ILE A 349 41.72 30.32 -11.48
N LYS A 350 41.95 29.02 -11.60
CA LYS A 350 41.95 28.28 -12.87
C LYS A 350 40.58 27.64 -13.09
N LYS A 351 39.93 27.94 -14.21
CA LYS A 351 38.59 27.48 -14.56
C LYS A 351 38.61 26.44 -15.67
N VAL A 352 37.97 25.29 -15.42
CA VAL A 352 37.92 24.15 -16.35
C VAL A 352 36.53 23.47 -16.40
N ASP A 353 36.34 22.59 -17.39
CA ASP A 353 35.27 21.57 -17.41
C ASP A 353 35.48 20.54 -16.28
N GLU A 354 34.40 20.00 -15.74
CA GLU A 354 34.43 18.95 -14.72
C GLU A 354 35.15 17.67 -15.20
N ASN A 355 34.94 17.30 -16.46
CA ASN A 355 35.30 16.00 -17.03
C ASN A 355 36.64 16.01 -17.79
N ASP A 356 37.13 17.18 -18.19
CA ASP A 356 38.43 17.36 -18.86
C ASP A 356 39.07 18.69 -18.45
N GLU A 357 40.08 18.61 -17.58
CA GLU A 357 40.79 19.78 -17.05
C GLU A 357 41.71 20.49 -18.07
N ASN A 358 41.80 19.97 -19.30
CA ASN A 358 42.44 20.63 -20.43
C ASN A 358 41.49 21.64 -21.11
N ILE A 359 40.17 21.49 -20.94
CA ILE A 359 39.16 22.42 -21.46
C ILE A 359 39.04 23.59 -20.48
N VAL A 360 39.87 24.61 -20.70
CA VAL A 360 39.85 25.87 -19.92
C VAL A 360 38.67 26.77 -20.33
N LEU A 361 38.02 27.41 -19.35
CA LEU A 361 36.78 28.15 -19.59
C LEU A 361 36.92 29.66 -19.32
N LYS A 362 36.70 30.44 -20.38
CA LYS A 362 36.67 31.91 -20.38
C LYS A 362 35.37 32.45 -19.76
N ASP A 363 35.40 33.72 -19.34
CA ASP A 363 34.24 34.54 -18.96
C ASP A 363 33.41 34.03 -17.74
N ALA A 364 33.94 33.07 -16.98
CA ALA A 364 33.45 32.74 -15.64
C ALA A 364 33.74 33.90 -14.69
N LYS A 365 32.76 34.29 -13.87
CA LYS A 365 32.86 35.44 -12.96
C LYS A 365 32.75 35.01 -11.51
N PHE A 366 33.70 35.46 -10.70
CA PHE A 366 33.84 35.10 -9.29
C PHE A 366 33.81 36.33 -8.40
N ASP A 367 33.11 36.22 -7.27
CA ASP A 367 33.33 37.07 -6.11
C ASP A 367 34.24 36.32 -5.13
N VAL A 368 35.26 37.01 -4.61
CA VAL A 368 36.09 36.56 -3.50
C VAL A 368 35.62 37.30 -2.26
N ILE A 369 35.24 36.52 -1.25
CA ILE A 369 34.49 36.97 -0.07
C ILE A 369 35.35 36.72 1.18
N ASP A 370 35.48 37.71 2.06
CA ASP A 370 36.21 37.55 3.32
C ASP A 370 35.40 36.80 4.40
N LYS A 371 36.06 36.51 5.53
CA LYS A 371 35.45 35.89 6.71
C LYS A 371 34.28 36.66 7.34
N ASP A 372 34.11 37.94 7.02
CA ASP A 372 33.05 38.82 7.53
C ASP A 372 31.90 38.98 6.50
N ASN A 373 31.95 38.21 5.40
CA ASN A 373 31.04 38.19 4.25
C ASN A 373 31.11 39.41 3.30
N ASN A 374 32.18 40.20 3.32
CA ASN A 374 32.37 41.29 2.34
C ASN A 374 32.97 40.74 1.04
N VAL A 375 32.47 41.19 -0.11
CA VAL A 375 33.13 40.95 -1.41
C VAL A 375 34.36 41.85 -1.50
N VAL A 376 35.56 41.27 -1.38
CA VAL A 376 36.84 42.00 -1.43
C VAL A 376 37.38 42.13 -2.86
N ALA A 377 36.98 41.25 -3.77
CA ALA A 377 37.31 41.34 -5.19
C ALA A 377 36.26 40.63 -6.05
N THR A 378 36.03 41.15 -7.25
CA THR A 378 35.22 40.51 -8.28
C THR A 378 36.08 40.36 -9.54
N VAL A 379 36.26 39.14 -10.04
CA VAL A 379 37.16 38.83 -11.17
C VAL A 379 36.49 37.97 -12.23
N THR A 380 37.10 37.89 -13.42
CA THR A 380 36.55 37.16 -14.58
C THR A 380 37.67 36.44 -15.32
N THR A 381 37.43 35.21 -15.79
CA THR A 381 38.47 34.36 -16.38
C THR A 381 38.81 34.76 -17.81
N ASN A 382 40.10 34.87 -18.08
CA ASN A 382 40.64 35.18 -19.41
C ASN A 382 40.60 33.96 -20.35
N GLU A 383 41.16 34.11 -21.56
CA GLU A 383 41.14 33.08 -22.61
C GLU A 383 41.95 31.80 -22.29
N LYS A 384 42.72 31.80 -21.20
CA LYS A 384 43.40 30.62 -20.64
C LYS A 384 42.61 29.99 -19.47
N GLY A 385 41.38 30.46 -19.23
CA GLY A 385 40.57 30.10 -18.06
C GLY A 385 41.09 30.66 -16.74
N ILE A 386 41.97 31.68 -16.75
CA ILE A 386 42.63 32.18 -15.54
C ILE A 386 42.04 33.53 -15.10
N ALA A 387 41.75 33.65 -13.81
CA ALA A 387 41.48 34.91 -13.12
C ALA A 387 42.49 35.10 -11.97
N GLU A 388 42.90 36.35 -11.69
CA GLU A 388 43.88 36.65 -10.62
C GLU A 388 43.34 37.73 -9.69
N VAL A 389 43.45 37.51 -8.37
CA VAL A 389 43.33 38.54 -7.35
C VAL A 389 44.70 38.72 -6.70
N LYS A 390 45.23 39.93 -6.76
CA LYS A 390 46.53 40.28 -6.17
C LYS A 390 46.32 40.99 -4.85
N ASP A 391 47.39 41.08 -4.07
CA ASP A 391 47.44 41.88 -2.86
C ASP A 391 46.44 41.49 -1.74
N LEU A 392 45.94 40.26 -1.71
CA LEU A 392 45.04 39.75 -0.67
C LEU A 392 45.80 39.55 0.66
N PRO A 393 45.35 40.16 1.78
CA PRO A 393 45.86 39.83 3.11
C PRO A 393 45.77 38.34 3.43
N LEU A 394 46.70 37.80 4.21
CA LEU A 394 46.63 36.40 4.65
C LEU A 394 45.32 36.12 5.42
N GLY A 395 44.77 34.92 5.24
CA GLY A 395 43.56 34.47 5.93
C GLY A 395 42.61 33.64 5.07
N ASP A 396 41.45 33.31 5.63
CA ASP A 396 40.41 32.52 4.98
C ASP A 396 39.45 33.38 4.16
N TYR A 397 39.19 32.95 2.92
CA TYR A 397 38.23 33.52 1.99
C TYR A 397 37.32 32.45 1.40
N PHE A 398 36.20 32.88 0.82
CA PHE A 398 35.31 32.05 0.01
C PHE A 398 35.23 32.57 -1.42
N VAL A 399 35.52 31.71 -2.40
CA VAL A 399 35.39 31.99 -3.83
C VAL A 399 34.04 31.48 -4.30
N LYS A 400 33.18 32.39 -4.76
CA LYS A 400 31.81 32.10 -5.18
C LYS A 400 31.63 32.40 -6.66
N GLU A 401 31.13 31.44 -7.44
CA GLU A 401 30.77 31.70 -8.83
C GLU A 401 29.45 32.49 -8.90
N ILE A 402 29.51 33.67 -9.51
CA ILE A 402 28.35 34.54 -9.73
C ILE A 402 27.89 34.56 -11.19
N ASN A 403 28.75 34.20 -12.14
CA ASN A 403 28.34 33.84 -13.50
C ASN A 403 29.17 32.67 -14.03
N ALA A 404 28.51 31.70 -14.65
CA ALA A 404 29.16 30.59 -15.34
C ALA A 404 29.55 30.99 -16.78
N PRO A 405 30.53 30.30 -17.39
CA PRO A 405 30.76 30.33 -18.82
C PRO A 405 29.50 29.99 -19.63
N GLU A 406 29.44 30.49 -20.87
CA GLU A 406 28.39 30.10 -21.81
C GLU A 406 28.41 28.58 -22.06
N GLY A 407 27.25 27.94 -22.04
CA GLY A 407 27.15 26.48 -22.15
C GLY A 407 27.54 25.70 -20.88
N TYR A 408 27.76 26.33 -19.72
CA TYR A 408 28.09 25.65 -18.45
C TYR A 408 27.06 25.88 -17.34
N ILE A 409 26.92 24.90 -16.44
CA ILE A 409 26.12 25.00 -15.21
C ILE A 409 26.92 25.81 -14.19
N LYS A 410 26.26 26.64 -13.39
CA LYS A 410 26.93 27.49 -12.38
C LYS A 410 27.11 26.75 -11.07
N VAL A 411 28.26 26.94 -10.41
CA VAL A 411 28.51 26.39 -9.06
C VAL A 411 28.04 27.38 -8.00
N ASP A 412 26.87 27.13 -7.40
CA ASP A 412 26.31 27.97 -6.33
C ASP A 412 27.03 27.85 -4.98
N THR A 413 27.75 26.74 -4.74
CA THR A 413 28.50 26.49 -3.50
C THR A 413 29.82 27.27 -3.49
N PRO A 414 30.05 28.20 -2.54
CA PRO A 414 31.35 28.87 -2.41
C PRO A 414 32.43 27.89 -1.95
N VAL A 415 33.62 27.96 -2.55
CA VAL A 415 34.78 27.13 -2.17
C VAL A 415 35.67 27.94 -1.24
N LYS A 416 36.00 27.37 -0.07
CA LYS A 416 36.94 27.98 0.87
C LYS A 416 38.37 27.91 0.32
N VAL A 417 39.10 29.03 0.36
CA VAL A 417 40.54 29.09 0.09
C VAL A 417 41.24 29.86 1.21
N THR A 418 42.41 29.37 1.63
CA THR A 418 43.27 30.08 2.59
C THR A 418 44.41 30.73 1.83
N ILE A 419 44.63 32.03 2.06
CA ILE A 419 45.75 32.79 1.53
C ILE A 419 46.84 32.81 2.59
N ASP A 420 48.03 32.31 2.24
CA ASP A 420 49.22 32.27 3.09
C ASP A 420 50.42 32.96 2.40
N ASN A 421 51.61 32.82 2.98
CA ASN A 421 52.87 33.42 2.51
C ASN A 421 53.35 32.92 1.13
N THR A 422 52.65 32.00 0.48
CA THR A 422 52.96 31.50 -0.87
C THR A 422 52.67 32.58 -1.92
N ASN A 423 53.66 32.82 -2.81
CA ASN A 423 53.60 33.86 -3.85
C ASN A 423 52.31 33.82 -4.71
N VAL A 424 51.79 32.62 -5.01
CA VAL A 424 50.50 32.41 -5.67
C VAL A 424 49.85 31.13 -5.10
N ILE A 425 48.62 31.26 -4.63
CA ILE A 425 47.72 30.16 -4.29
C ILE A 425 46.88 29.85 -5.53
N GLU A 426 46.96 28.62 -6.04
CA GLU A 426 46.15 28.16 -7.17
C GLU A 426 44.87 27.47 -6.69
N LEU A 427 43.72 27.90 -7.19
CA LEU A 427 42.41 27.29 -6.95
C LEU A 427 41.80 26.82 -8.28
N VAL A 428 41.56 25.51 -8.42
CA VAL A 428 40.86 24.94 -9.58
C VAL A 428 39.36 24.94 -9.33
N MET A 429 38.61 25.68 -10.16
CA MET A 429 37.14 25.73 -10.15
C MET A 429 36.59 24.99 -11.37
N LYS A 430 35.79 23.95 -11.13
CA LYS A 430 35.21 23.07 -12.15
C LYS A 430 33.72 23.35 -12.36
N ASN A 431 33.24 23.31 -13.60
CA ASN A 431 31.81 23.35 -13.90
C ASN A 431 31.44 22.18 -14.82
N THR A 432 30.31 21.54 -14.54
CA THR A 432 29.69 20.62 -15.50
C THR A 432 29.15 21.41 -16.70
N ARG A 433 29.44 20.96 -17.91
CA ARG A 433 28.84 21.49 -19.14
C ARG A 433 27.31 21.31 -19.09
N LYS A 434 26.55 22.31 -19.54
CA LYS A 434 25.10 22.17 -19.76
C LYS A 434 24.89 21.12 -20.84
N VAL A 435 24.35 19.99 -20.44
CA VAL A 435 23.76 19.04 -21.38
C VAL A 435 22.41 19.65 -21.80
N GLU A 436 22.35 20.13 -23.04
CA GLU A 436 21.05 20.49 -23.62
C GLU A 436 20.22 19.24 -23.75
N ASN A 437 18.99 19.29 -23.23
CA ASN A 437 18.04 18.19 -23.28
C ASN A 437 16.85 18.58 -24.16
N GLY A 438 16.18 17.58 -24.70
CA GLY A 438 14.86 17.67 -25.31
C GLY A 438 14.01 16.46 -24.92
N GLN A 439 12.87 16.31 -25.60
CA GLN A 439 12.02 15.13 -25.47
C GLN A 439 11.58 14.68 -26.86
N PHE A 440 11.10 13.45 -26.95
CA PHE A 440 10.24 13.04 -28.05
C PHE A 440 8.90 12.53 -27.53
N LYS A 441 7.88 12.60 -28.40
CA LYS A 441 6.55 12.06 -28.20
C LYS A 441 6.31 10.99 -29.26
N LEU A 442 6.30 9.73 -28.85
CA LEU A 442 5.84 8.63 -29.69
C LEU A 442 4.32 8.65 -29.77
N LEU A 443 3.78 8.46 -30.98
CA LEU A 443 2.36 8.27 -31.24
C LEU A 443 2.15 6.94 -31.97
N LYS A 444 1.46 6.01 -31.31
CA LYS A 444 1.32 4.63 -31.73
C LYS A 444 0.01 4.40 -32.48
N LYS A 445 0.11 3.82 -33.67
CA LYS A 445 -1.04 3.59 -34.56
C LYS A 445 -1.09 2.16 -35.11
N ASP A 446 -2.28 1.77 -35.55
CA ASP A 446 -2.54 0.65 -36.44
C ASP A 446 -2.11 1.00 -37.88
N SER A 447 -1.45 0.08 -38.57
CA SER A 447 -0.85 0.32 -39.89
C SER A 447 -1.83 0.45 -41.06
N GLU A 448 -3.10 0.04 -40.89
CA GLU A 448 -4.09 -0.02 -41.97
C GLU A 448 -5.25 0.95 -41.72
N SER A 449 -5.78 0.97 -40.50
CA SER A 449 -6.89 1.81 -40.07
C SER A 449 -6.46 3.15 -39.45
N GLY A 450 -5.20 3.29 -39.05
CA GLY A 450 -4.70 4.47 -38.35
C GLY A 450 -5.20 4.65 -36.91
N GLN A 451 -5.94 3.66 -36.37
CA GLN A 451 -6.42 3.65 -34.98
C GLN A 451 -5.25 3.82 -33.99
N ILE A 452 -5.42 4.67 -32.98
CA ILE A 452 -4.44 4.87 -31.90
C ILE A 452 -4.38 3.65 -30.96
N LEU A 453 -3.17 3.25 -30.54
CA LEU A 453 -2.93 1.98 -29.83
C LEU A 453 -2.30 2.17 -28.42
N PRO A 454 -3.06 1.94 -27.33
CA PRO A 454 -2.52 1.92 -25.97
C PRO A 454 -1.70 0.65 -25.68
N GLY A 455 -0.84 0.73 -24.66
CA GLY A 455 -0.14 -0.42 -24.10
C GLY A 455 1.05 -0.96 -24.91
N ALA A 456 1.48 -0.28 -25.98
CA ALA A 456 2.75 -0.59 -26.63
C ALA A 456 3.92 -0.14 -25.75
N LYS A 457 5.00 -0.91 -25.70
CA LYS A 457 6.16 -0.67 -24.83
C LYS A 457 7.44 -0.62 -25.63
N PHE A 458 8.19 0.46 -25.43
CA PHE A 458 9.42 0.76 -26.18
C PHE A 458 10.59 0.96 -25.23
N ASP A 459 11.68 0.26 -25.48
CA ASP A 459 12.99 0.64 -24.95
C ASP A 459 13.54 1.78 -25.81
N VAL A 460 13.96 2.85 -25.13
CA VAL A 460 14.67 4.00 -25.68
C VAL A 460 16.15 3.74 -25.50
N ILE A 461 16.88 3.59 -26.59
CA ILE A 461 18.28 3.16 -26.63
C ILE A 461 19.16 4.32 -27.10
N ASP A 462 20.23 4.62 -26.37
CA ASP A 462 21.20 5.65 -26.74
C ASP A 462 22.22 5.18 -27.80
N LYS A 463 23.06 6.12 -28.25
CA LYS A 463 24.11 5.88 -29.25
C LYS A 463 25.16 4.82 -28.84
N ASP A 464 25.26 4.48 -27.56
CA ASP A 464 26.20 3.50 -27.03
C ASP A 464 25.54 2.12 -26.84
N GLY A 465 24.28 1.97 -27.28
CA GLY A 465 23.52 0.73 -27.23
C GLY A 465 22.84 0.46 -25.89
N LYS A 466 22.81 1.44 -24.98
CA LYS A 466 22.23 1.29 -23.64
C LYS A 466 20.78 1.76 -23.61
N VAL A 467 19.91 0.95 -22.97
CA VAL A 467 18.55 1.39 -22.65
C VAL A 467 18.61 2.51 -21.61
N VAL A 468 18.15 3.70 -21.96
CA VAL A 468 18.09 4.87 -21.08
C VAL A 468 16.72 5.05 -20.43
N GLU A 469 15.66 4.53 -21.04
CA GLU A 469 14.28 4.61 -20.58
C GLU A 469 13.44 3.50 -21.23
N THR A 470 12.39 3.04 -20.58
CA THR A 470 11.34 2.22 -21.20
C THR A 470 10.02 2.97 -21.07
N ILE A 471 9.38 3.30 -22.19
CA ILE A 471 8.11 4.05 -22.25
C ILE A 471 6.95 3.14 -22.63
N VAL A 472 5.74 3.45 -22.16
CA VAL A 472 4.49 2.74 -22.48
C VAL A 472 3.47 3.74 -23.00
N THR A 473 2.69 3.37 -24.01
CA THR A 473 1.66 4.25 -24.60
C THR A 473 0.37 4.30 -23.78
N ASP A 474 -0.14 5.51 -23.56
CA ASP A 474 -1.37 5.80 -22.81
C ASP A 474 -2.64 5.45 -23.60
N ASP A 475 -3.82 5.69 -23.02
CA ASP A 475 -5.14 5.46 -23.63
C ASP A 475 -5.37 6.21 -24.97
N LYS A 476 -4.49 7.16 -25.34
CA LYS A 476 -4.52 7.88 -26.63
C LYS A 476 -3.46 7.36 -27.61
N GLY A 477 -2.75 6.29 -27.25
CA GLY A 477 -1.60 5.78 -27.99
C GLY A 477 -0.36 6.67 -27.88
N GLU A 478 -0.28 7.57 -26.89
CA GLU A 478 0.80 8.54 -26.76
C GLU A 478 1.80 8.12 -25.68
N ALA A 479 3.10 8.29 -25.95
CA ALA A 479 4.16 8.12 -24.96
C ALA A 479 5.17 9.27 -25.06
N LEU A 480 5.39 10.00 -23.98
CA LEU A 480 6.37 11.09 -23.90
C LEU A 480 7.63 10.57 -23.19
N SER A 481 8.80 10.77 -23.79
CA SER A 481 10.08 10.45 -23.13
C SER A 481 10.33 11.37 -21.94
N LYS A 482 11.21 10.98 -21.02
CA LYS A 482 11.87 11.94 -20.12
C LYS A 482 12.69 12.97 -20.92
N GLN A 483 13.21 13.96 -20.20
CA GLN A 483 14.25 14.86 -20.72
C GLN A 483 15.52 14.05 -21.03
N LEU A 484 15.88 14.00 -22.31
CA LEU A 484 17.00 13.25 -22.86
C LEU A 484 18.04 14.21 -23.47
N PRO A 485 19.35 13.95 -23.31
CA PRO A 485 20.40 14.70 -24.00
C PRO A 485 20.17 14.82 -25.50
N VAL A 486 20.54 15.94 -26.11
CA VAL A 486 20.45 16.13 -27.56
C VAL A 486 21.28 15.08 -28.32
N GLY A 487 20.65 14.38 -29.27
CA GLY A 487 21.26 13.28 -30.01
C GLY A 487 20.21 12.34 -30.62
N SER A 488 20.68 11.34 -31.38
CA SER A 488 19.81 10.31 -31.97
C SER A 488 19.61 9.14 -30.99
N TYR A 489 18.36 8.68 -30.88
CA TYR A 489 17.95 7.54 -30.06
C TYR A 489 17.24 6.50 -30.91
N THR A 490 17.49 5.23 -30.62
CA THR A 490 16.80 4.11 -31.25
C THR A 490 15.64 3.65 -30.37
N LEU A 491 14.41 3.71 -30.90
CA LEU A 491 13.21 3.20 -30.26
C LEU A 491 12.98 1.76 -30.71
N LYS A 492 13.00 0.83 -29.77
CA LYS A 492 12.78 -0.59 -30.02
C LYS A 492 11.51 -1.04 -29.31
N GLU A 493 10.52 -1.52 -30.06
CA GLU A 493 9.35 -2.15 -29.44
C GLU A 493 9.77 -3.46 -28.76
N VAL A 494 9.34 -3.65 -27.52
CA VAL A 494 9.61 -4.85 -26.72
C VAL A 494 8.34 -5.56 -26.25
N GLU A 495 7.19 -4.88 -26.31
CA GLU A 495 5.87 -5.44 -26.04
C GLU A 495 4.86 -4.71 -26.94
N ALA A 496 4.11 -5.46 -27.75
CA ALA A 496 3.12 -4.89 -28.66
C ALA A 496 1.75 -4.71 -27.98
N PRO A 497 0.90 -3.80 -28.48
CA PRO A 497 -0.50 -3.73 -28.08
C PRO A 497 -1.20 -5.08 -28.19
N LYS A 498 -2.14 -5.36 -27.28
CA LYS A 498 -2.91 -6.60 -27.30
C LYS A 498 -3.65 -6.76 -28.63
N GLY A 499 -3.34 -7.82 -29.37
CA GLY A 499 -3.89 -8.10 -30.71
C GLY A 499 -3.09 -7.53 -31.87
N TYR A 500 -1.86 -7.05 -31.64
CA TYR A 500 -0.96 -6.52 -32.66
C TYR A 500 0.34 -7.31 -32.77
N GLU A 501 0.89 -7.39 -33.98
CA GLU A 501 2.18 -8.02 -34.26
C GLU A 501 3.31 -7.17 -33.63
N LEU A 502 4.30 -7.81 -33.00
CA LEU A 502 5.46 -7.12 -32.44
C LEU A 502 6.41 -6.68 -33.56
N SER A 503 6.73 -5.38 -33.61
CA SER A 503 7.65 -4.85 -34.60
C SER A 503 9.07 -5.39 -34.35
N SER A 504 9.61 -6.10 -35.34
CA SER A 504 11.03 -6.44 -35.40
C SER A 504 11.91 -5.27 -35.86
N SER A 505 11.30 -4.19 -36.35
CA SER A 505 11.99 -2.97 -36.79
C SER A 505 12.04 -1.93 -35.68
N SER A 506 13.21 -1.32 -35.49
CA SER A 506 13.42 -0.16 -34.64
C SER A 506 13.30 1.15 -35.42
N VAL A 507 13.00 2.25 -34.73
CA VAL A 507 12.78 3.58 -35.29
C VAL A 507 13.77 4.56 -34.68
N SER A 508 14.51 5.33 -35.49
CA SER A 508 15.40 6.38 -34.98
C SER A 508 14.61 7.68 -34.72
N VAL A 509 14.94 8.40 -33.65
CA VAL A 509 14.42 9.74 -33.37
C VAL A 509 15.56 10.66 -32.91
N ASP A 510 15.67 11.82 -33.54
CA ASP A 510 16.64 12.85 -33.14
C ASP A 510 15.98 13.78 -32.12
N VAL A 511 16.55 13.84 -30.91
CA VAL A 511 16.10 14.72 -29.83
C VAL A 511 16.78 16.08 -29.99
N GLU A 512 15.99 17.12 -30.24
CA GLU A 512 16.46 18.50 -30.40
C GLU A 512 16.37 19.33 -29.11
N ALA A 513 17.29 20.29 -28.95
CA ALA A 513 17.40 21.13 -27.76
C ALA A 513 16.11 21.88 -27.43
N ASN A 514 15.59 21.69 -26.22
CA ASN A 514 14.38 22.35 -25.69
C ASN A 514 13.10 22.15 -26.54
N LYS A 515 13.05 21.10 -27.36
CA LYS A 515 11.87 20.75 -28.19
C LYS A 515 11.24 19.42 -27.76
N VAL A 516 10.00 19.20 -28.22
CA VAL A 516 9.33 17.90 -28.21
C VAL A 516 9.14 17.43 -29.65
N VAL A 517 9.96 16.49 -30.11
CA VAL A 517 9.87 15.93 -31.47
C VAL A 517 8.80 14.84 -31.51
N THR A 518 7.89 14.84 -32.49
CA THR A 518 6.85 13.80 -32.57
C THR A 518 7.25 12.71 -33.56
N VAL A 519 7.09 11.44 -33.19
CA VAL A 519 7.43 10.27 -34.01
C VAL A 519 6.25 9.29 -34.06
N ASP A 520 5.76 9.01 -35.27
CA ASP A 520 4.69 8.04 -35.51
C ASP A 520 5.28 6.62 -35.62
N VAL A 521 4.68 5.64 -34.92
CA VAL A 521 5.10 4.23 -34.99
C VAL A 521 3.90 3.31 -35.21
N VAL A 522 3.87 2.59 -36.32
CA VAL A 522 2.74 1.72 -36.73
C VAL A 522 2.99 0.24 -36.39
N ASN A 523 1.96 -0.48 -35.95
CA ASN A 523 1.96 -1.96 -35.92
C ASN A 523 0.83 -2.50 -36.78
N LYS A 524 1.07 -3.67 -37.37
CA LYS A 524 0.06 -4.46 -38.04
C LYS A 524 -0.79 -5.23 -37.04
N LYS A 525 -2.11 -5.20 -37.24
CA LYS A 525 -3.05 -5.97 -36.42
C LYS A 525 -2.86 -7.47 -36.69
N ILE A 526 -2.89 -8.29 -35.65
CA ILE A 526 -2.94 -9.74 -35.83
C ILE A 526 -4.30 -10.06 -36.45
N SER A 527 -4.31 -10.60 -37.67
CA SER A 527 -5.51 -11.20 -38.25
C SER A 527 -5.97 -12.33 -37.33
N GLU A 528 -7.05 -12.12 -36.59
CA GLU A 528 -7.64 -13.18 -35.76
C GLU A 528 -7.97 -14.38 -36.64
N LYS A 529 -7.42 -15.56 -36.30
CA LYS A 529 -7.81 -16.81 -36.94
C LYS A 529 -9.26 -17.09 -36.56
N VAL A 530 -10.17 -16.77 -37.49
CA VAL A 530 -11.56 -17.24 -37.41
C VAL A 530 -11.55 -18.76 -37.25
N THR A 531 -12.19 -19.22 -36.19
CA THR A 531 -12.26 -20.63 -35.79
C THR A 531 -13.73 -21.03 -35.64
N GLY A 532 -13.99 -22.33 -35.74
CA GLY A 532 -15.29 -22.93 -35.50
C GLY A 532 -15.17 -24.09 -34.52
N GLN A 533 -16.30 -24.71 -34.23
CA GLN A 533 -16.41 -25.91 -33.40
C GLN A 533 -17.43 -26.87 -34.03
N PHE A 534 -17.45 -28.11 -33.58
CA PHE A 534 -18.56 -29.03 -33.82
C PHE A 534 -19.03 -29.65 -32.50
N GLU A 535 -20.26 -30.12 -32.46
CA GLU A 535 -20.84 -30.85 -31.34
C GLU A 535 -21.28 -32.24 -31.81
N ILE A 536 -20.73 -33.28 -31.18
CA ILE A 536 -21.20 -34.65 -31.37
C ILE A 536 -22.45 -34.86 -30.51
N VAL A 537 -23.49 -35.47 -31.09
CA VAL A 537 -24.68 -35.96 -30.39
C VAL A 537 -24.80 -37.45 -30.59
N LYS A 538 -24.46 -38.23 -29.56
CA LYS A 538 -24.40 -39.69 -29.61
C LYS A 538 -25.75 -40.30 -29.23
N VAL A 539 -26.30 -41.12 -30.11
CA VAL A 539 -27.61 -41.78 -29.90
C VAL A 539 -27.60 -43.28 -30.24
N ASP A 540 -28.65 -43.96 -29.79
CA ASP A 540 -29.03 -45.31 -30.19
C ASP A 540 -29.57 -45.32 -31.62
N ALA A 541 -29.14 -46.27 -32.45
CA ALA A 541 -29.56 -46.35 -33.85
C ALA A 541 -31.05 -46.71 -34.03
N GLU A 542 -31.65 -47.45 -33.09
CA GLU A 542 -33.07 -47.86 -33.13
C GLU A 542 -33.98 -46.84 -32.40
N ASP A 543 -33.42 -46.07 -31.47
CA ASP A 543 -34.14 -45.04 -30.69
C ASP A 543 -33.31 -43.74 -30.61
N LYS A 544 -33.45 -42.88 -31.61
CA LYS A 544 -32.70 -41.62 -31.69
C LYS A 544 -33.06 -40.59 -30.60
N THR A 545 -34.03 -40.88 -29.73
CA THR A 545 -34.31 -40.10 -28.52
C THR A 545 -33.44 -40.54 -27.34
N LYS A 546 -32.93 -41.76 -27.37
CA LYS A 546 -32.00 -42.29 -26.37
C LYS A 546 -30.56 -41.86 -26.69
N VAL A 547 -30.13 -40.81 -26.02
CA VAL A 547 -28.73 -40.36 -25.98
C VAL A 547 -27.84 -41.36 -25.25
N LEU A 548 -26.56 -41.45 -25.64
CA LEU A 548 -25.58 -42.41 -25.11
C LEU A 548 -24.34 -41.68 -24.58
N SER A 549 -23.98 -41.89 -23.32
CA SER A 549 -22.77 -41.35 -22.71
C SER A 549 -21.54 -42.23 -22.96
N ASP A 550 -20.36 -41.67 -22.69
CA ASP A 550 -19.09 -42.39 -22.55
C ASP A 550 -18.55 -43.06 -23.82
N ALA A 551 -19.11 -42.75 -24.99
CA ALA A 551 -18.42 -42.92 -26.28
C ALA A 551 -17.19 -41.99 -26.29
N GLU A 552 -16.03 -42.52 -26.71
CA GLU A 552 -14.78 -41.77 -26.88
C GLU A 552 -14.41 -41.72 -28.37
N PHE A 553 -14.03 -40.54 -28.83
CA PHE A 553 -13.69 -40.23 -30.22
C PHE A 553 -12.29 -39.61 -30.30
N GLU A 554 -11.55 -39.96 -31.35
CA GLU A 554 -10.35 -39.23 -31.76
C GLU A 554 -10.64 -38.38 -32.99
N VAL A 555 -10.10 -37.16 -33.02
CA VAL A 555 -10.38 -36.16 -34.06
C VAL A 555 -9.10 -35.90 -34.85
N TYR A 556 -9.17 -36.02 -36.17
CA TYR A 556 -8.04 -35.92 -37.08
C TYR A 556 -8.20 -34.78 -38.09
N LYS A 557 -7.08 -34.15 -38.45
CA LYS A 557 -6.94 -33.25 -39.60
C LYS A 557 -5.72 -33.68 -40.42
N ASP A 558 -5.88 -33.86 -41.72
CA ASP A 558 -4.78 -34.22 -42.64
C ASP A 558 -3.96 -35.45 -42.16
N GLY A 559 -4.63 -36.45 -41.56
CA GLY A 559 -4.01 -37.67 -41.01
C GLY A 559 -3.32 -37.49 -39.64
N LYS A 560 -3.38 -36.31 -39.02
CA LYS A 560 -2.83 -36.04 -37.68
C LYS A 560 -3.95 -35.86 -36.66
N LYS A 561 -3.85 -36.55 -35.51
CA LYS A 561 -4.75 -36.31 -34.37
C LYS A 561 -4.58 -34.89 -33.81
N VAL A 562 -5.70 -34.22 -33.59
CA VAL A 562 -5.80 -32.84 -33.08
C VAL A 562 -6.61 -32.72 -31.78
N ASP A 563 -7.56 -33.63 -31.54
CA ASP A 563 -8.44 -33.61 -30.36
C ASP A 563 -8.79 -35.04 -29.90
N THR A 564 -9.36 -35.18 -28.71
CA THR A 564 -9.90 -36.45 -28.20
C THR A 564 -11.09 -36.14 -27.28
N LEU A 565 -12.28 -36.57 -27.69
CA LEU A 565 -13.56 -36.14 -27.13
C LEU A 565 -14.27 -37.32 -26.45
N ARG A 566 -14.97 -37.07 -25.34
CA ARG A 566 -15.82 -38.06 -24.68
C ARG A 566 -17.21 -37.47 -24.45
N THR A 567 -18.23 -38.22 -24.84
CA THR A 567 -19.64 -37.84 -24.69
C THR A 567 -20.07 -37.86 -23.23
N ASP A 568 -20.78 -36.81 -22.82
CA ASP A 568 -21.23 -36.60 -21.44
C ASP A 568 -22.53 -37.38 -21.11
N LYS A 569 -23.12 -37.12 -19.94
CA LYS A 569 -24.37 -37.76 -19.51
C LYS A 569 -25.61 -37.37 -20.35
N THR A 570 -25.51 -36.34 -21.19
CA THR A 570 -26.52 -35.97 -22.19
C THR A 570 -26.22 -36.56 -23.57
N GLY A 571 -25.15 -37.35 -23.68
CA GLY A 571 -24.63 -37.91 -24.92
C GLY A 571 -24.00 -36.87 -25.85
N LYS A 572 -23.66 -35.68 -25.34
CA LYS A 572 -23.09 -34.59 -26.13
C LYS A 572 -21.61 -34.35 -25.80
N VAL A 573 -20.86 -33.83 -26.77
CA VAL A 573 -19.52 -33.24 -26.54
C VAL A 573 -19.17 -32.24 -27.64
N VAL A 574 -18.67 -31.07 -27.25
CA VAL A 574 -18.22 -30.02 -28.18
C VAL A 574 -16.71 -30.09 -28.36
N SER A 575 -16.22 -29.95 -29.60
CA SER A 575 -14.79 -29.87 -29.92
C SER A 575 -14.13 -28.63 -29.30
N GLN A 576 -12.80 -28.64 -29.19
CA GLN A 576 -12.05 -27.38 -29.03
C GLN A 576 -12.27 -26.45 -30.25
N LYS A 577 -11.80 -25.20 -30.16
CA LYS A 577 -11.83 -24.27 -31.31
C LYS A 577 -10.82 -24.70 -32.38
N LEU A 578 -11.33 -25.00 -33.56
CA LEU A 578 -10.61 -25.55 -34.71
C LEU A 578 -10.64 -24.57 -35.89
N GLU A 579 -9.61 -24.61 -36.73
CA GLU A 579 -9.59 -23.83 -37.98
C GLU A 579 -10.62 -24.39 -38.99
N PRO A 580 -11.32 -23.55 -39.76
CA PRO A 580 -12.28 -24.02 -40.76
C PRO A 580 -11.67 -25.03 -41.74
N GLY A 581 -12.46 -26.04 -42.12
CA GLY A 581 -12.02 -27.13 -42.99
C GLY A 581 -12.65 -28.48 -42.63
N LYS A 582 -12.21 -29.54 -43.33
CA LYS A 582 -12.60 -30.91 -43.03
C LYS A 582 -11.79 -31.50 -41.87
N TYR A 583 -12.45 -32.33 -41.07
CA TYR A 583 -11.90 -33.15 -40.01
C TYR A 583 -12.54 -34.54 -40.07
N THR A 584 -11.81 -35.56 -39.61
CA THR A 584 -12.32 -36.94 -39.47
C THR A 584 -12.51 -37.26 -38.00
N LEU A 585 -13.60 -37.96 -37.67
CA LEU A 585 -13.90 -38.50 -36.34
C LEU A 585 -13.83 -40.03 -36.40
N GLU A 586 -13.05 -40.62 -35.50
CA GLU A 586 -12.97 -42.07 -35.28
C GLU A 586 -13.54 -42.40 -33.90
N GLU A 587 -14.57 -43.26 -33.81
CA GLU A 587 -15.00 -43.78 -32.50
C GLU A 587 -13.97 -44.83 -32.03
N THR A 588 -13.20 -44.50 -30.99
CA THR A 588 -12.19 -45.42 -30.43
C THR A 588 -12.77 -46.33 -29.36
N LYS A 589 -13.97 -46.00 -28.85
CA LYS A 589 -14.70 -46.78 -27.84
C LYS A 589 -16.19 -46.46 -27.86
N ALA A 590 -17.01 -47.49 -27.99
CA ALA A 590 -18.46 -47.38 -27.90
C ALA A 590 -18.96 -47.20 -26.45
N PRO A 591 -20.18 -46.66 -26.27
CA PRO A 591 -20.94 -46.76 -25.02
C PRO A 591 -21.14 -48.22 -24.57
N LEU A 592 -21.28 -48.43 -23.26
CA LEU A 592 -21.46 -49.77 -22.70
C LEU A 592 -22.72 -50.47 -23.27
N GLY A 593 -22.53 -51.64 -23.87
CA GLY A 593 -23.61 -52.42 -24.51
C GLY A 593 -23.89 -52.02 -25.96
N TYR A 594 -23.04 -51.23 -26.60
CA TYR A 594 -23.15 -50.81 -28.00
C TYR A 594 -21.94 -51.25 -28.82
N LYS A 595 -22.17 -51.48 -30.12
CA LYS A 595 -21.12 -51.87 -31.07
C LYS A 595 -20.22 -50.66 -31.35
N LEU A 596 -18.91 -50.92 -31.43
CA LEU A 596 -17.93 -49.94 -31.91
C LEU A 596 -18.18 -49.59 -33.37
N LEU A 597 -18.38 -48.30 -33.65
CA LEU A 597 -18.51 -47.79 -35.01
C LEU A 597 -17.12 -47.74 -35.66
N LYS A 598 -16.91 -48.57 -36.68
CA LYS A 598 -15.63 -48.71 -37.41
C LYS A 598 -15.53 -47.83 -38.65
N GLU A 599 -16.51 -46.97 -38.88
CA GLU A 599 -16.58 -46.09 -40.05
C GLU A 599 -16.14 -44.68 -39.65
N GLU A 600 -15.18 -44.13 -40.40
CA GLU A 600 -14.71 -42.75 -40.26
C GLU A 600 -15.83 -41.76 -40.62
N ILE A 601 -16.02 -40.71 -39.80
CA ILE A 601 -17.05 -39.69 -40.02
C ILE A 601 -16.39 -38.36 -40.38
N GLU A 602 -16.70 -37.82 -41.56
CA GLU A 602 -16.27 -36.46 -41.92
C GLU A 602 -17.17 -35.39 -41.24
N VAL A 603 -16.54 -34.38 -40.64
CA VAL A 603 -17.20 -33.14 -40.22
C VAL A 603 -16.51 -31.93 -40.86
N VAL A 604 -17.30 -30.91 -41.22
CA VAL A 604 -16.80 -29.62 -41.71
C VAL A 604 -16.93 -28.58 -40.61
N VAL A 605 -15.80 -28.03 -40.15
CA VAL A 605 -15.77 -26.89 -39.24
C VAL A 605 -15.98 -25.61 -40.05
N GLU A 606 -17.00 -24.83 -39.68
CA GLU A 606 -17.30 -23.53 -40.28
C GLU A 606 -16.88 -22.37 -39.36
N ALA A 607 -16.38 -21.28 -39.94
CA ALA A 607 -15.96 -20.10 -39.20
C ALA A 607 -17.10 -19.50 -38.35
N ASN A 608 -16.82 -19.27 -37.06
CA ASN A 608 -17.73 -18.68 -36.07
C ASN A 608 -19.05 -19.44 -35.87
N LYS A 609 -19.09 -20.76 -36.15
CA LYS A 609 -20.23 -21.63 -35.89
C LYS A 609 -19.87 -22.80 -34.96
N VAL A 610 -20.89 -23.40 -34.36
CA VAL A 610 -20.88 -24.76 -33.84
C VAL A 610 -21.73 -25.61 -34.79
N VAL A 611 -21.17 -26.69 -35.34
CA VAL A 611 -21.86 -27.61 -36.26
C VAL A 611 -22.27 -28.88 -35.51
N GLU A 612 -23.57 -29.18 -35.43
CA GLU A 612 -24.06 -30.41 -34.76
C GLU A 612 -23.89 -31.63 -35.69
N VAL A 613 -23.41 -32.74 -35.13
CA VAL A 613 -23.17 -34.02 -35.83
C VAL A 613 -23.78 -35.16 -35.01
N GLN A 614 -24.89 -35.74 -35.49
CA GLN A 614 -25.50 -36.89 -34.84
C GLN A 614 -24.77 -38.19 -35.22
N ILE A 615 -24.41 -39.01 -34.23
CA ILE A 615 -23.64 -40.25 -34.42
C ILE A 615 -24.36 -41.41 -33.74
N GLU A 616 -24.69 -42.46 -34.49
CA GLU A 616 -25.59 -43.54 -34.10
C GLU A 616 -24.81 -44.85 -33.85
N ASN A 617 -25.06 -45.55 -32.73
CA ASN A 617 -24.55 -46.92 -32.56
C ASN A 617 -25.70 -47.93 -32.40
N ALA A 618 -25.53 -49.10 -33.02
CA ALA A 618 -26.38 -50.25 -32.78
C ALA A 618 -26.02 -50.95 -31.46
N LYS A 619 -27.01 -51.53 -30.79
CA LYS A 619 -26.81 -52.34 -29.57
C LYS A 619 -25.99 -53.59 -29.86
N GLU A 620 -25.21 -54.02 -28.87
CA GLU A 620 -24.80 -55.42 -28.78
C GLU A 620 -25.95 -56.24 -28.19
N LEU A 621 -26.24 -57.37 -28.83
CA LEU A 621 -27.33 -58.28 -28.47
C LEU A 621 -26.80 -59.71 -28.48
N GLY A 622 -27.31 -60.54 -27.59
CA GLY A 622 -27.05 -61.97 -27.48
C GLY A 622 -28.32 -62.81 -27.55
N SER A 623 -28.19 -64.08 -27.23
CA SER A 623 -29.31 -65.02 -27.17
C SER A 623 -29.10 -66.10 -26.12
N LEU A 624 -30.20 -66.69 -25.66
CA LEU A 624 -30.25 -67.79 -24.70
C LEU A 624 -30.90 -69.01 -25.34
N GLN A 625 -30.27 -70.17 -25.23
CA GLN A 625 -30.81 -71.48 -25.60
C GLN A 625 -30.96 -72.33 -24.34
N VAL A 626 -32.19 -72.71 -24.01
CA VAL A 626 -32.50 -73.59 -22.88
C VAL A 626 -32.67 -75.02 -23.39
N ILE A 627 -32.09 -75.99 -22.70
CA ILE A 627 -32.16 -77.42 -23.00
C ILE A 627 -32.75 -78.14 -21.78
N LYS A 628 -33.98 -78.65 -21.91
CA LYS A 628 -34.69 -79.37 -20.87
C LYS A 628 -34.35 -80.86 -20.91
N LYS A 629 -34.00 -81.43 -19.76
CA LYS A 629 -33.67 -82.86 -19.59
C LYS A 629 -34.41 -83.52 -18.42
N ASP A 630 -34.41 -84.84 -18.44
CA ASP A 630 -34.69 -85.76 -17.34
C ASP A 630 -33.46 -85.84 -16.41
N ALA A 631 -33.68 -85.79 -15.09
CA ALA A 631 -32.59 -85.73 -14.10
C ALA A 631 -31.87 -87.07 -13.83
N GLU A 632 -32.49 -88.22 -14.15
CA GLU A 632 -31.97 -89.57 -13.84
C GLU A 632 -31.34 -90.22 -15.08
N SER A 633 -31.90 -89.97 -16.27
CA SER A 633 -31.46 -90.54 -17.55
C SER A 633 -30.80 -89.54 -18.51
N GLY A 634 -30.89 -88.23 -18.25
CA GLY A 634 -30.32 -87.17 -19.09
C GLY A 634 -30.99 -86.97 -20.46
N THR A 635 -32.08 -87.70 -20.76
CA THR A 635 -32.80 -87.56 -22.04
C THR A 635 -33.51 -86.21 -22.13
N VAL A 636 -33.55 -85.63 -23.33
CA VAL A 636 -34.21 -84.34 -23.59
C VAL A 636 -35.74 -84.44 -23.44
N LEU A 637 -36.38 -83.38 -22.92
CA LEU A 637 -37.82 -83.34 -22.62
C LEU A 637 -38.55 -82.22 -23.36
N ALA A 638 -39.54 -82.61 -24.16
CA ALA A 638 -40.49 -81.69 -24.80
C ALA A 638 -41.58 -81.24 -23.82
N GLY A 639 -42.21 -80.09 -24.08
CA GLY A 639 -43.42 -79.66 -23.38
C GLY A 639 -43.22 -78.86 -22.08
N ALA A 640 -41.98 -78.59 -21.66
CA ALA A 640 -41.71 -77.65 -20.56
C ALA A 640 -41.94 -76.21 -21.03
N GLU A 641 -42.64 -75.38 -20.25
CA GLU A 641 -42.91 -73.97 -20.58
C GLU A 641 -42.05 -73.03 -19.74
N PHE A 642 -41.26 -72.18 -20.40
CA PHE A 642 -40.35 -71.24 -19.76
C PHE A 642 -40.74 -69.78 -19.97
N LYS A 643 -40.65 -69.00 -18.90
CA LYS A 643 -40.59 -67.53 -18.96
C LYS A 643 -39.18 -67.04 -18.65
N LEU A 644 -38.77 -65.98 -19.33
CA LEU A 644 -37.52 -65.28 -19.07
C LEU A 644 -37.84 -63.89 -18.48
N LYS A 645 -37.13 -63.48 -17.44
CA LYS A 645 -37.23 -62.17 -16.81
C LYS A 645 -35.87 -61.47 -16.85
N ASN A 646 -35.83 -60.16 -16.99
CA ASN A 646 -34.59 -59.37 -16.87
C ASN A 646 -34.19 -59.19 -15.38
N GLU A 647 -33.04 -58.57 -15.13
CA GLU A 647 -32.55 -58.23 -13.76
C GLU A 647 -33.53 -57.32 -12.98
N ALA A 648 -34.43 -56.60 -13.66
CA ALA A 648 -35.52 -55.82 -13.05
C ALA A 648 -36.82 -56.64 -12.79
N GLY A 649 -36.79 -57.97 -12.99
CA GLY A 649 -37.92 -58.87 -12.77
C GLY A 649 -39.02 -58.81 -13.83
N GLN A 650 -38.88 -57.98 -14.86
CA GLN A 650 -39.85 -57.82 -15.95
C GLN A 650 -39.75 -58.99 -16.93
N VAL A 651 -40.88 -59.53 -17.38
CA VAL A 651 -40.91 -60.64 -18.36
C VAL A 651 -40.46 -60.15 -19.74
N VAL A 652 -39.55 -60.89 -20.37
CA VAL A 652 -38.88 -60.52 -21.62
C VAL A 652 -39.40 -61.40 -22.76
N GLY A 653 -40.38 -60.87 -23.49
CA GLY A 653 -41.10 -61.59 -24.53
C GLY A 653 -42.17 -62.54 -23.98
N GLU A 654 -42.70 -63.38 -24.85
CA GLU A 654 -43.71 -64.38 -24.49
C GLU A 654 -43.08 -65.63 -23.83
N ALA A 655 -43.89 -66.37 -23.08
CA ALA A 655 -43.52 -67.69 -22.59
C ALA A 655 -43.29 -68.65 -23.78
N LYS A 656 -42.32 -69.56 -23.67
CA LYS A 656 -41.96 -70.47 -24.77
C LYS A 656 -41.81 -71.91 -24.29
N THR A 657 -42.37 -72.85 -25.05
CA THR A 657 -42.35 -74.28 -24.75
C THR A 657 -41.19 -75.01 -25.43
N THR A 658 -40.61 -76.03 -24.80
CA THR A 658 -39.57 -76.86 -25.43
C THR A 658 -40.12 -77.75 -26.55
N ASN A 659 -39.37 -77.79 -27.65
CA ASN A 659 -39.68 -78.60 -28.84
C ASN A 659 -39.36 -80.10 -28.61
N LYS A 660 -39.49 -80.93 -29.66
CA LYS A 660 -39.24 -82.38 -29.59
C LYS A 660 -37.79 -82.73 -29.22
N GLU A 661 -36.88 -81.83 -29.52
CA GLU A 661 -35.46 -81.89 -29.21
C GLU A 661 -35.16 -81.41 -27.78
N GLY A 662 -36.18 -81.01 -27.01
CA GLY A 662 -36.10 -80.46 -25.65
C GLY A 662 -35.52 -79.05 -25.57
N VAL A 663 -35.49 -78.32 -26.68
CA VAL A 663 -34.83 -77.02 -26.83
C VAL A 663 -35.86 -75.89 -26.93
N VAL A 664 -35.51 -74.73 -26.38
CA VAL A 664 -36.20 -73.46 -26.63
C VAL A 664 -35.18 -72.30 -26.69
N LYS A 665 -35.45 -71.25 -27.48
CA LYS A 665 -34.52 -70.12 -27.71
C LYS A 665 -35.17 -68.76 -27.51
N PHE A 666 -34.46 -67.87 -26.82
CA PHE A 666 -34.75 -66.44 -26.67
C PHE A 666 -33.65 -65.65 -27.39
N GLU A 667 -34.03 -64.65 -28.19
CA GLU A 667 -33.15 -63.97 -29.15
C GLU A 667 -33.26 -62.45 -28.98
N ASN A 668 -32.30 -61.70 -29.53
CA ASN A 668 -32.22 -60.24 -29.46
C ASN A 668 -32.24 -59.70 -28.01
N LEU A 669 -31.62 -60.44 -27.10
CA LEU A 669 -31.52 -60.09 -25.68
C LEU A 669 -30.35 -59.13 -25.45
N VAL A 670 -30.53 -58.10 -24.62
CA VAL A 670 -29.42 -57.24 -24.18
C VAL A 670 -28.49 -58.04 -23.27
N PRO A 671 -27.15 -57.96 -23.40
CA PRO A 671 -26.22 -58.64 -22.51
C PRO A 671 -26.43 -58.28 -21.03
N GLY A 672 -26.28 -59.25 -20.13
CA GLY A 672 -26.54 -59.08 -18.70
C GLY A 672 -27.33 -60.26 -18.10
N LYS A 673 -27.78 -60.09 -16.85
CA LYS A 673 -28.48 -61.15 -16.10
C LYS A 673 -29.97 -61.24 -16.42
N TYR A 674 -30.45 -62.48 -16.43
CA TYR A 674 -31.84 -62.85 -16.55
C TYR A 674 -32.17 -63.98 -15.56
N THR A 675 -33.43 -64.07 -15.14
CA THR A 675 -33.98 -65.22 -14.41
C THR A 675 -34.91 -66.03 -15.32
N LEU A 676 -34.68 -67.33 -15.36
CA LEU A 676 -35.43 -68.31 -16.13
C LEU A 676 -36.36 -69.09 -15.18
N GLU A 677 -37.64 -69.17 -15.52
CA GLU A 677 -38.70 -69.74 -14.68
C GLU A 677 -39.42 -70.84 -15.46
N GLU A 678 -39.41 -72.09 -14.96
CA GLU A 678 -40.27 -73.15 -15.50
C GLU A 678 -41.69 -72.93 -14.97
N THR A 679 -42.58 -72.47 -15.83
CA THR A 679 -43.99 -72.24 -15.51
C THR A 679 -44.88 -73.46 -15.73
N LYS A 680 -44.36 -74.50 -16.39
CA LYS A 680 -45.04 -75.78 -16.59
C LYS A 680 -44.03 -76.91 -16.81
N ALA A 681 -44.15 -77.98 -16.04
CA ALA A 681 -43.35 -79.19 -16.19
C ALA A 681 -43.71 -80.00 -17.44
N PRO A 682 -42.78 -80.82 -17.97
CA PRO A 682 -43.09 -81.93 -18.87
C PRO A 682 -44.07 -82.94 -18.23
N GLU A 683 -44.85 -83.62 -19.07
CA GLU A 683 -45.82 -84.63 -18.62
C GLU A 683 -45.14 -85.83 -17.95
N GLY A 684 -45.60 -86.21 -16.75
CA GLY A 684 -45.01 -87.29 -15.94
C GLY A 684 -43.81 -86.88 -15.07
N TYR A 685 -43.44 -85.60 -15.07
CA TYR A 685 -42.34 -85.04 -14.28
C TYR A 685 -42.85 -84.12 -13.17
N LYS A 686 -42.09 -84.03 -12.07
CA LYS A 686 -42.28 -82.97 -11.06
C LYS A 686 -41.98 -81.61 -11.68
N ALA A 687 -42.63 -80.54 -11.22
CA ALA A 687 -42.27 -79.18 -11.59
C ALA A 687 -41.02 -78.70 -10.84
N LEU A 688 -40.25 -77.82 -11.48
CA LEU A 688 -39.10 -77.17 -10.85
C LEU A 688 -39.55 -75.92 -10.08
N GLU A 689 -39.55 -75.96 -8.75
CA GLU A 689 -39.97 -74.84 -7.88
C GLU A 689 -38.93 -73.70 -7.78
N VAL A 690 -37.78 -73.81 -8.45
CA VAL A 690 -36.67 -72.85 -8.39
C VAL A 690 -36.40 -72.18 -9.74
N THR A 691 -36.16 -70.87 -9.71
CA THR A 691 -35.69 -70.10 -10.88
C THR A 691 -34.20 -70.29 -11.12
N VAL A 692 -33.78 -70.32 -12.37
CA VAL A 692 -32.37 -70.44 -12.78
C VAL A 692 -31.85 -69.07 -13.25
N GLU A 693 -30.80 -68.56 -12.61
CA GLU A 693 -30.10 -67.36 -13.12
C GLU A 693 -29.25 -67.70 -14.35
N VAL A 694 -29.29 -66.84 -15.36
CA VAL A 694 -28.49 -66.97 -16.59
C VAL A 694 -27.93 -65.60 -17.00
N ASN A 695 -26.68 -65.55 -17.44
CA ASN A 695 -26.06 -64.33 -17.93
C ASN A 695 -25.86 -64.40 -19.45
N VAL A 696 -26.54 -63.52 -20.19
CA VAL A 696 -26.44 -63.43 -21.65
C VAL A 696 -25.21 -62.60 -22.04
N VAL A 697 -24.45 -63.09 -23.02
CA VAL A 697 -23.23 -62.47 -23.54
C VAL A 697 -23.46 -61.89 -24.94
N ALA A 698 -22.80 -60.78 -25.24
CA ALA A 698 -22.88 -60.07 -26.52
C ALA A 698 -22.49 -60.97 -27.71
N ASN A 699 -23.31 -60.97 -28.76
CA ASN A 699 -23.11 -61.70 -30.01
C ASN A 699 -23.02 -63.24 -29.86
N GLU A 700 -23.37 -63.81 -28.70
CA GLU A 700 -23.30 -65.25 -28.39
C GLU A 700 -24.66 -65.96 -28.27
N VAL A 701 -24.62 -67.29 -28.23
CA VAL A 701 -25.75 -68.17 -27.88
C VAL A 701 -25.42 -68.91 -26.58
N VAL A 702 -25.78 -68.31 -25.45
CA VAL A 702 -25.56 -68.89 -24.12
C VAL A 702 -26.47 -70.11 -23.96
N LYS A 703 -25.94 -71.23 -23.46
CA LYS A 703 -26.68 -72.48 -23.29
C LYS A 703 -26.92 -72.78 -21.82
N GLN A 704 -28.17 -72.96 -21.43
CA GLN A 704 -28.58 -73.36 -20.09
C GLN A 704 -29.25 -74.73 -20.12
N GLU A 705 -28.90 -75.62 -19.20
CA GLU A 705 -29.60 -76.89 -19.02
C GLU A 705 -30.53 -76.85 -17.80
N VAL A 706 -31.69 -77.51 -17.86
CA VAL A 706 -32.70 -77.54 -16.79
C VAL A 706 -33.27 -78.94 -16.63
N MET A 707 -33.20 -79.51 -15.43
CA MET A 707 -33.50 -80.93 -15.15
C MET A 707 -34.70 -81.11 -14.21
N ASN A 708 -35.58 -82.09 -14.49
CA ASN A 708 -36.70 -82.44 -13.60
C ASN A 708 -36.68 -83.94 -13.28
N GLU A 709 -37.22 -84.29 -12.11
CA GLU A 709 -37.38 -85.68 -11.65
C GLU A 709 -38.70 -86.32 -12.14
N LYS A 710 -38.68 -87.64 -12.28
CA LYS A 710 -39.83 -88.46 -12.70
C LYS A 710 -40.57 -89.07 -11.50
N VAL A 711 -41.88 -89.28 -11.63
CA VAL A 711 -42.75 -89.88 -10.59
C VAL A 711 -42.70 -91.43 -10.61
N LYS A 712 -42.95 -92.10 -9.47
CA LYS A 712 -42.87 -93.56 -9.25
C LYS A 712 -44.13 -94.07 -8.48
N GLU A 713 -44.49 -95.36 -8.58
CA GLU A 713 -45.75 -95.97 -8.05
C GLU A 713 -45.51 -97.17 -7.08
N GLU A 714 -46.56 -97.69 -6.40
CA GLU A 714 -46.50 -98.69 -5.29
C GLU A 714 -47.35 -99.99 -5.51
N ILE A 715 -47.08 -101.06 -4.73
CA ILE A 715 -47.60 -102.45 -4.94
C ILE A 715 -48.13 -103.12 -3.64
N THR A 716 -49.26 -103.87 -3.69
CA THR A 716 -49.93 -104.55 -2.53
C THR A 716 -50.70 -105.85 -2.93
N GLY A 717 -51.09 -106.74 -1.99
CA GLY A 717 -51.83 -108.01 -2.24
C GLY A 717 -52.87 -108.42 -1.17
N GLN A 718 -53.41 -109.65 -1.19
CA GLN A 718 -54.46 -110.16 -0.25
C GLN A 718 -54.40 -111.69 0.04
N LEU A 719 -55.16 -112.18 1.04
CA LEU A 719 -55.40 -113.60 1.34
C LEU A 719 -56.89 -113.99 1.22
N GLU A 720 -57.21 -115.16 0.66
CA GLU A 720 -58.50 -115.86 0.75
C GLU A 720 -58.35 -117.22 1.46
N ILE A 721 -59.28 -117.56 2.36
CA ILE A 721 -59.28 -118.85 3.08
C ILE A 721 -60.59 -119.61 2.85
N THR A 722 -60.52 -120.95 2.86
CA THR A 722 -61.69 -121.86 2.80
C THR A 722 -61.61 -122.93 3.89
N LYS A 723 -62.58 -122.96 4.80
CA LYS A 723 -62.65 -123.88 5.94
C LYS A 723 -63.55 -125.08 5.62
N VAL A 724 -63.05 -126.28 5.93
CA VAL A 724 -63.75 -127.55 5.69
C VAL A 724 -63.55 -128.54 6.85
N ASP A 725 -64.31 -129.63 6.85
CA ASP A 725 -64.16 -130.80 7.73
C ASP A 725 -62.93 -131.63 7.33
N ALA A 726 -62.13 -132.07 8.29
CA ALA A 726 -60.92 -132.87 8.07
C ALA A 726 -61.18 -134.25 7.44
N ASN A 727 -62.33 -134.86 7.77
CA ASN A 727 -62.72 -136.18 7.27
C ASN A 727 -63.63 -136.09 6.04
N ASN A 728 -64.14 -134.91 5.70
CA ASN A 728 -64.91 -134.66 4.48
C ASN A 728 -64.68 -133.24 3.95
N THR A 729 -63.68 -133.06 3.09
CA THR A 729 -63.29 -131.75 2.54
C THR A 729 -64.34 -131.09 1.65
N ASN A 730 -65.44 -131.78 1.28
CA ASN A 730 -66.60 -131.17 0.62
C ASN A 730 -67.57 -130.51 1.62
N LYS A 731 -67.49 -130.83 2.91
CA LYS A 731 -68.27 -130.20 3.97
C LYS A 731 -67.57 -128.91 4.41
N ILE A 732 -68.00 -127.79 3.83
CA ILE A 732 -67.57 -126.44 4.21
C ILE A 732 -68.06 -126.07 5.61
N LEU A 733 -67.26 -125.32 6.38
CA LEU A 733 -67.54 -124.97 7.76
C LEU A 733 -67.57 -123.46 7.98
N ALA A 734 -68.73 -122.95 8.39
CA ALA A 734 -68.94 -121.56 8.76
C ALA A 734 -68.60 -121.31 10.24
N GLY A 735 -68.29 -120.06 10.58
CA GLY A 735 -68.07 -119.64 11.97
C GLY A 735 -66.68 -119.92 12.55
N ALA A 736 -65.74 -120.42 11.76
CA ALA A 736 -64.33 -120.42 12.18
C ALA A 736 -63.80 -118.97 12.20
N VAL A 737 -63.14 -118.57 13.27
CA VAL A 737 -62.48 -117.26 13.37
C VAL A 737 -60.97 -117.44 13.34
N PHE A 738 -60.32 -116.69 12.46
CA PHE A 738 -58.88 -116.64 12.31
C PHE A 738 -58.35 -115.23 12.52
N GLU A 739 -57.07 -115.13 12.89
CA GLU A 739 -56.33 -113.88 12.91
C GLU A 739 -55.12 -113.96 11.99
N ILE A 740 -54.88 -112.87 11.26
CA ILE A 740 -53.65 -112.67 10.48
C ILE A 740 -52.70 -111.80 11.31
N TRP A 741 -51.48 -112.28 11.50
CA TRP A 741 -50.41 -111.61 12.24
C TRP A 741 -49.17 -111.42 11.35
N LYS A 742 -48.47 -110.30 11.49
CA LYS A 742 -47.14 -110.04 10.91
C LYS A 742 -46.27 -109.43 11.99
N ASP A 743 -45.07 -109.97 12.17
CA ASP A 743 -44.06 -109.50 13.13
C ASP A 743 -44.60 -109.24 14.55
N GLY A 744 -45.47 -110.14 15.04
CA GLY A 744 -46.10 -110.05 16.35
C GLY A 744 -47.26 -109.05 16.48
N THR A 745 -47.63 -108.36 15.39
CA THR A 745 -48.78 -107.44 15.33
C THR A 745 -49.97 -108.09 14.63
N LYS A 746 -51.18 -107.95 15.18
CA LYS A 746 -52.41 -108.41 14.49
C LYS A 746 -52.78 -107.45 13.38
N ILE A 747 -52.88 -107.98 12.16
CA ILE A 747 -53.15 -107.25 10.94
C ILE A 747 -54.62 -107.34 10.53
N ASP A 748 -55.25 -108.51 10.70
CA ASP A 748 -56.65 -108.73 10.29
C ASP A 748 -57.32 -109.83 11.15
N THR A 749 -58.65 -109.95 11.08
CA THR A 749 -59.44 -111.00 11.74
C THR A 749 -60.55 -111.48 10.82
N LEU A 750 -60.46 -112.74 10.38
CA LEU A 750 -61.33 -113.33 9.37
C LEU A 750 -62.32 -114.30 10.02
N THR A 751 -63.62 -114.15 9.76
CA THR A 751 -64.64 -115.16 10.16
C THR A 751 -65.21 -115.83 8.93
N THR A 752 -65.25 -117.17 8.91
CA THR A 752 -65.74 -117.90 7.73
C THR A 752 -67.25 -117.80 7.58
N ASN A 753 -67.69 -117.36 6.41
CA ASN A 753 -69.09 -117.19 6.06
C ASN A 753 -69.81 -118.54 5.86
N LYS A 754 -71.10 -118.50 5.52
CA LYS A 754 -71.92 -119.71 5.28
C LYS A 754 -71.41 -120.64 4.18
N SER A 755 -70.51 -120.17 3.31
CA SER A 755 -69.81 -120.95 2.28
C SER A 755 -68.43 -121.45 2.73
N GLY A 756 -68.11 -121.33 4.02
CA GLY A 756 -66.82 -121.66 4.61
C GLY A 756 -65.69 -120.70 4.25
N LYS A 757 -65.95 -119.53 3.63
CA LYS A 757 -64.91 -118.64 3.11
C LYS A 757 -64.73 -117.33 3.87
N ALA A 758 -63.52 -116.78 3.82
CA ALA A 758 -63.21 -115.40 4.21
C ALA A 758 -62.04 -114.84 3.38
N THR A 759 -61.88 -113.52 3.36
CA THR A 759 -60.84 -112.81 2.58
C THR A 759 -60.36 -111.60 3.37
N SER A 760 -59.04 -111.33 3.35
CA SER A 760 -58.42 -110.21 4.09
C SER A 760 -58.61 -108.86 3.42
N LYS A 761 -58.35 -107.80 4.17
CA LYS A 761 -58.01 -106.47 3.64
C LYS A 761 -56.75 -106.54 2.74
N LYS A 762 -56.43 -105.44 2.04
CA LYS A 762 -55.14 -105.32 1.33
C LYS A 762 -53.97 -105.34 2.33
N LEU A 763 -52.96 -106.11 1.98
CA LEU A 763 -51.75 -106.38 2.73
C LEU A 763 -50.55 -105.86 1.93
N GLU A 764 -49.59 -105.27 2.62
CA GLU A 764 -48.28 -104.95 2.05
C GLU A 764 -47.47 -106.24 1.80
N PRO A 765 -46.43 -106.19 0.94
CA PRO A 765 -45.54 -107.32 0.75
C PRO A 765 -44.89 -107.85 2.04
N GLY A 766 -44.44 -109.10 1.99
CA GLY A 766 -43.76 -109.81 3.08
C GLY A 766 -44.58 -110.95 3.71
N ASP A 767 -44.08 -111.49 4.81
CA ASP A 767 -44.59 -112.71 5.44
C ASP A 767 -45.65 -112.45 6.51
N TYR A 768 -46.61 -113.38 6.60
CA TYR A 768 -47.75 -113.35 7.50
C TYR A 768 -47.99 -114.74 8.10
N THR A 769 -48.57 -114.78 9.30
CA THR A 769 -49.01 -116.00 9.99
C THR A 769 -50.53 -115.94 10.20
N LEU A 770 -51.23 -117.01 9.85
CA LEU A 770 -52.66 -117.21 10.08
C LEU A 770 -52.86 -118.21 11.21
N LYS A 771 -53.67 -117.86 12.20
CA LYS A 771 -54.00 -118.69 13.37
C LYS A 771 -55.50 -118.84 13.51
N GLU A 772 -56.01 -120.04 13.77
CA GLU A 772 -57.41 -120.21 14.21
C GLU A 772 -57.51 -119.85 15.69
N ILE A 773 -58.52 -119.04 16.05
CA ILE A 773 -58.80 -118.65 17.44
C ILE A 773 -60.18 -119.11 17.92
N GLN A 774 -61.06 -119.52 16.99
CA GLN A 774 -62.34 -120.12 17.30
C GLN A 774 -62.69 -121.14 16.22
N ALA A 775 -63.05 -122.36 16.63
CA ALA A 775 -63.53 -123.40 15.73
C ALA A 775 -64.98 -123.15 15.27
N PRO A 776 -65.40 -123.76 14.14
CA PRO A 776 -66.80 -123.97 13.83
C PRO A 776 -67.54 -124.73 14.95
N GLU A 777 -68.85 -124.50 15.08
CA GLU A 777 -69.68 -125.16 16.11
C GLU A 777 -69.66 -126.71 15.97
N GLY A 778 -69.28 -127.40 17.05
CA GLY A 778 -69.12 -128.87 17.08
C GLY A 778 -67.83 -129.39 16.44
N TYR A 779 -66.82 -128.54 16.30
CA TYR A 779 -65.46 -128.89 15.87
C TYR A 779 -64.43 -128.46 16.92
N THR A 780 -63.37 -129.25 17.04
CA THR A 780 -62.25 -128.92 17.92
C THR A 780 -61.42 -127.77 17.31
N LEU A 781 -60.90 -126.87 18.15
CA LEU A 781 -60.01 -125.77 17.74
C LEU A 781 -58.67 -126.31 17.23
N SER A 782 -58.18 -125.75 16.11
CA SER A 782 -56.87 -126.11 15.58
C SER A 782 -55.78 -125.15 16.07
N ASP A 783 -54.94 -125.61 17.01
CA ASP A 783 -53.74 -124.89 17.46
C ASP A 783 -52.67 -124.69 16.36
N LYS A 784 -52.93 -125.16 15.13
CA LYS A 784 -51.98 -125.15 14.02
C LYS A 784 -51.95 -123.80 13.31
N GLU A 785 -50.93 -123.01 13.62
CA GLU A 785 -50.55 -121.84 12.84
C GLU A 785 -50.04 -122.22 11.44
N MET A 786 -50.32 -121.37 10.45
CA MET A 786 -49.87 -121.50 9.06
C MET A 786 -49.25 -120.20 8.57
N LYS A 787 -48.29 -120.25 7.65
CA LYS A 787 -47.61 -119.05 7.12
C LYS A 787 -47.88 -118.86 5.63
N PHE A 788 -47.91 -117.60 5.20
CA PHE A 788 -48.07 -117.20 3.80
C PHE A 788 -47.34 -115.89 3.53
N THR A 789 -47.03 -115.61 2.26
CA THR A 789 -46.27 -114.44 1.83
C THR A 789 -47.05 -113.66 0.79
N ILE A 790 -46.95 -112.33 0.79
CA ILE A 790 -47.42 -111.46 -0.29
C ILE A 790 -46.20 -110.95 -1.07
N SER A 791 -46.14 -111.18 -2.39
CA SER A 791 -45.02 -110.72 -3.22
C SER A 791 -44.94 -109.18 -3.31
N ASN A 792 -43.71 -108.67 -3.43
CA ASN A 792 -43.41 -107.27 -3.77
C ASN A 792 -43.29 -107.03 -5.29
N GLU A 793 -43.33 -108.07 -6.12
CA GLU A 793 -43.16 -107.98 -7.57
C GLU A 793 -44.45 -107.60 -8.32
N LYS A 794 -45.62 -107.91 -7.73
CA LYS A 794 -46.93 -107.78 -8.38
C LYS A 794 -48.09 -107.80 -7.36
N ILE A 795 -49.26 -107.33 -7.78
CA ILE A 795 -50.51 -107.47 -7.02
C ILE A 795 -51.05 -108.90 -7.16
N GLU A 796 -51.26 -109.61 -6.04
CA GLU A 796 -51.76 -111.00 -6.04
C GLU A 796 -52.68 -111.35 -4.85
N VAL A 797 -53.38 -112.49 -4.96
CA VAL A 797 -54.28 -113.03 -3.91
C VAL A 797 -53.91 -114.48 -3.60
N VAL A 798 -53.37 -114.72 -2.42
CA VAL A 798 -53.01 -116.06 -1.92
C VAL A 798 -54.27 -116.82 -1.49
N LYS A 799 -54.32 -118.15 -1.68
CA LYS A 799 -55.49 -118.97 -1.30
C LYS A 799 -55.10 -120.19 -0.47
N LEU A 800 -55.78 -120.39 0.67
CA LEU A 800 -55.55 -121.52 1.59
C LEU A 800 -56.84 -122.31 1.87
N GLN A 801 -56.71 -123.63 2.11
CA GLN A 801 -57.80 -124.50 2.56
C GLN A 801 -57.45 -125.13 3.91
N ILE A 802 -58.41 -125.18 4.85
CA ILE A 802 -58.13 -125.38 6.28
C ILE A 802 -59.13 -126.35 6.91
N THR A 803 -58.64 -127.46 7.47
CA THR A 803 -59.42 -128.61 8.01
C THR A 803 -59.53 -128.61 9.54
N ASN A 804 -60.72 -128.89 10.12
CA ASN A 804 -60.87 -129.22 11.56
C ASN A 804 -61.53 -130.58 11.75
N GLU A 805 -61.22 -131.21 12.87
CA GLU A 805 -61.82 -132.47 13.32
C GLU A 805 -63.10 -132.20 14.14
N LYS A 806 -64.06 -133.12 14.05
CA LYS A 806 -65.39 -132.96 14.69
C LYS A 806 -65.37 -133.55 16.10
N ASP A 807 -65.98 -132.86 17.05
CA ASP A 807 -66.05 -133.30 18.45
C ASP A 807 -66.80 -134.63 18.62
N THR A 808 -66.43 -135.40 19.66
CA THR A 808 -67.03 -136.70 20.00
C THR A 808 -67.69 -136.66 21.38
N GLU A 809 -68.98 -136.99 21.43
CA GLU A 809 -69.81 -136.88 22.64
C GLU A 809 -69.59 -138.03 23.64
N LYS A 810 -69.37 -137.70 24.92
CA LYS A 810 -69.59 -138.63 26.05
C LYS A 810 -69.98 -137.90 27.35
N GLY A 811 -71.19 -138.18 27.83
CA GLY A 811 -71.53 -138.32 29.25
C GLY A 811 -71.56 -137.05 30.13
N PRO A 812 -72.70 -136.68 30.74
CA PRO A 812 -72.81 -135.49 31.56
C PRO A 812 -72.49 -135.73 33.04
N GLU A 813 -71.88 -134.75 33.70
CA GLU A 813 -72.11 -134.47 35.13
C GLU A 813 -72.80 -133.11 35.31
N LYS A 814 -73.33 -132.89 36.51
CA LYS A 814 -74.43 -131.93 36.80
C LYS A 814 -74.17 -131.21 38.16
N PRO A 815 -75.09 -130.43 38.77
CA PRO A 815 -74.79 -129.04 39.06
C PRO A 815 -74.78 -128.67 40.56
N GLY A 816 -74.37 -127.42 40.85
CA GLY A 816 -74.73 -126.66 42.06
C GLY A 816 -74.49 -125.18 41.73
N GLU A 817 -75.46 -124.26 41.76
CA GLU A 817 -76.41 -123.88 42.81
C GLU A 817 -75.76 -123.13 43.99
N GLY A 818 -76.18 -121.87 44.14
CA GLY A 818 -75.83 -120.91 45.18
C GLY A 818 -76.67 -119.65 44.93
N THR A 819 -77.54 -119.30 45.87
CA THR A 819 -78.75 -118.47 45.63
C THR A 819 -78.69 -117.05 46.23
N GLU A 820 -79.74 -116.27 45.94
CA GLU A 820 -80.16 -115.00 46.58
C GLU A 820 -79.51 -113.69 46.08
N LYS A 821 -80.15 -112.50 46.15
CA LYS A 821 -81.57 -112.05 45.96
C LYS A 821 -81.55 -110.50 45.71
N PRO A 822 -82.59 -109.64 45.83
CA PRO A 822 -82.93 -108.71 44.72
C PRO A 822 -82.99 -107.19 45.05
N GLY A 823 -83.29 -106.37 44.02
CA GLY A 823 -83.75 -104.97 44.11
C GLY A 823 -82.74 -103.92 43.63
N GLU A 824 -83.11 -102.67 43.27
CA GLU A 824 -84.41 -102.07 42.90
C GLU A 824 -84.16 -100.70 42.19
N GLY A 825 -85.16 -100.07 41.54
CA GLY A 825 -85.03 -98.81 40.75
C GLY A 825 -85.14 -99.04 39.22
N THR A 826 -85.77 -98.24 38.34
CA THR A 826 -86.38 -96.88 38.33
C THR A 826 -85.42 -95.71 38.65
N GLU A 827 -85.47 -94.53 38.00
CA GLU A 827 -86.47 -93.94 37.06
C GLU A 827 -85.84 -92.95 36.00
N LYS A 828 -86.65 -92.06 35.39
CA LYS A 828 -86.30 -90.95 34.44
C LYS A 828 -86.19 -89.60 35.22
N PRO A 829 -86.09 -88.35 34.65
CA PRO A 829 -85.73 -87.84 33.31
C PRO A 829 -84.67 -86.68 33.31
N GLY A 830 -84.45 -85.99 32.17
CA GLY A 830 -83.63 -84.76 32.06
C GLY A 830 -83.68 -84.09 30.66
N GLU A 831 -83.17 -82.84 30.52
CA GLU A 831 -83.32 -81.96 29.33
C GLU A 831 -81.98 -81.41 28.76
N GLY A 832 -81.99 -80.98 27.48
CA GLY A 832 -81.52 -79.62 27.10
C GLY A 832 -80.07 -79.34 26.65
N THR A 833 -79.95 -78.66 25.49
CA THR A 833 -78.88 -77.68 25.09
C THR A 833 -77.41 -78.13 24.94
N GLU A 834 -76.46 -77.32 24.43
CA GLU A 834 -76.37 -76.66 23.10
C GLU A 834 -74.91 -76.15 22.84
N LYS A 835 -74.38 -76.23 21.59
CA LYS A 835 -73.24 -75.44 21.04
C LYS A 835 -71.84 -75.56 21.73
N PRO A 836 -70.77 -74.83 21.27
CA PRO A 836 -70.28 -74.61 19.90
C PRO A 836 -68.73 -74.82 19.74
N GLY A 837 -68.16 -74.60 18.55
CA GLY A 837 -66.74 -74.23 18.40
C GLY A 837 -66.12 -74.46 17.02
N GLU A 838 -65.72 -73.38 16.32
CA GLU A 838 -64.90 -73.44 15.10
C GLU A 838 -63.49 -72.85 15.34
N GLY A 839 -62.49 -73.48 14.70
CA GLY A 839 -61.29 -72.84 14.10
C GLY A 839 -60.34 -71.97 14.93
N THR A 840 -59.05 -72.33 14.93
CA THR A 840 -57.91 -71.44 14.57
C THR A 840 -56.58 -72.21 14.56
N GLU A 841 -55.66 -71.83 13.68
CA GLU A 841 -54.27 -72.34 13.68
C GLU A 841 -53.26 -71.26 14.10
N LYS A 842 -52.27 -71.69 14.88
CA LYS A 842 -51.05 -70.96 15.31
C LYS A 842 -50.14 -71.97 16.06
N PRO A 843 -48.86 -71.67 16.38
CA PRO A 843 -48.07 -70.50 16.00
C PRO A 843 -46.73 -70.83 15.32
N GLY A 844 -46.12 -69.81 14.69
CA GLY A 844 -44.66 -69.71 14.60
C GLY A 844 -44.18 -68.64 15.58
N GLU A 845 -43.20 -68.97 16.42
CA GLU A 845 -42.56 -68.03 17.35
C GLU A 845 -41.20 -67.56 16.81
N GLY A 846 -40.84 -66.31 17.14
CA GLY A 846 -39.49 -65.75 16.99
C GLY A 846 -39.05 -65.15 18.32
N THR A 847 -38.55 -63.91 18.31
CA THR A 847 -38.25 -63.06 19.50
C THR A 847 -36.96 -63.44 20.28
N GLU A 848 -36.17 -62.54 20.90
CA GLU A 848 -36.24 -61.05 20.94
C GLU A 848 -34.94 -60.33 21.39
N LYS A 849 -34.73 -59.09 20.88
CA LYS A 849 -34.43 -57.78 21.58
C LYS A 849 -33.22 -57.64 22.56
N PRO A 850 -33.00 -56.47 23.24
CA PRO A 850 -33.70 -55.15 23.26
C PRO A 850 -32.85 -53.92 22.83
N GLY A 851 -33.42 -52.71 22.64
CA GLY A 851 -34.84 -52.31 22.65
C GLY A 851 -35.10 -50.79 22.70
N GLU A 852 -36.39 -50.42 22.56
CA GLU A 852 -37.09 -49.17 23.01
C GLU A 852 -36.73 -47.81 22.36
N GLY A 853 -37.67 -46.95 21.93
CA GLY A 853 -39.15 -46.92 21.97
C GLY A 853 -39.72 -46.05 20.80
N THR A 854 -40.83 -45.28 20.80
CA THR A 854 -42.09 -45.08 21.60
C THR A 854 -42.78 -43.81 21.03
N GLU A 855 -44.10 -43.57 20.91
CA GLU A 855 -45.35 -44.30 21.25
C GLU A 855 -46.42 -44.27 20.10
N LYS A 856 -47.61 -43.66 20.31
CA LYS A 856 -48.86 -43.63 19.51
C LYS A 856 -49.87 -42.64 20.19
N PRO A 857 -51.19 -42.50 19.84
CA PRO A 857 -52.01 -42.81 18.65
C PRO A 857 -53.01 -41.68 18.20
N GLY A 858 -53.93 -41.99 17.25
CA GLY A 858 -55.18 -41.23 16.95
C GLY A 858 -55.19 -40.56 15.56
N GLU A 859 -55.89 -41.06 14.52
CA GLU A 859 -57.35 -41.11 14.25
C GLU A 859 -57.99 -39.76 13.83
N GLY A 860 -58.74 -39.75 12.70
CA GLY A 860 -59.45 -38.55 12.19
C GLY A 860 -59.78 -38.57 10.69
N THR A 861 -61.03 -38.88 10.37
CA THR A 861 -61.69 -39.10 9.06
C THR A 861 -61.83 -37.91 8.08
N GLU A 862 -62.23 -38.26 6.83
CA GLU A 862 -63.10 -37.50 5.89
C GLU A 862 -62.57 -36.61 4.72
N LYS A 863 -63.49 -36.40 3.77
CA LYS A 863 -63.45 -35.81 2.39
C LYS A 863 -64.93 -35.47 2.03
N PRO A 864 -65.33 -34.74 0.95
CA PRO A 864 -64.58 -34.11 -0.16
C PRO A 864 -65.09 -32.69 -0.59
N GLY A 865 -64.62 -32.22 -1.77
CA GLY A 865 -65.09 -31.03 -2.52
C GLY A 865 -63.91 -30.39 -3.27
N GLU A 866 -63.74 -30.58 -4.59
CA GLU A 866 -64.42 -29.93 -5.74
C GLU A 866 -64.05 -28.45 -5.98
N GLY A 867 -63.71 -28.11 -7.24
CA GLY A 867 -63.37 -26.76 -7.70
C GLY A 867 -62.34 -26.75 -8.84
N THR A 868 -62.73 -26.32 -10.04
CA THR A 868 -61.89 -26.25 -11.25
C THR A 868 -61.79 -24.82 -11.80
N GLU A 869 -60.63 -24.41 -12.35
CA GLU A 869 -60.52 -23.74 -13.67
C GLU A 869 -59.06 -23.40 -14.09
N LYS A 870 -58.91 -22.85 -15.31
CA LYS A 870 -57.70 -22.49 -16.09
C LYS A 870 -58.07 -21.20 -16.91
N PRO A 871 -57.26 -20.56 -17.79
CA PRO A 871 -55.81 -20.61 -18.05
C PRO A 871 -55.16 -19.19 -18.15
N GLY A 872 -53.93 -19.07 -18.67
CA GLY A 872 -53.33 -17.81 -19.13
C GLY A 872 -51.87 -17.96 -19.61
N GLU A 873 -51.48 -17.25 -20.68
CA GLU A 873 -50.14 -17.33 -21.30
C GLU A 873 -49.35 -16.01 -21.17
N GLY A 874 -48.01 -16.08 -21.24
CA GLY A 874 -47.12 -14.90 -21.26
C GLY A 874 -45.64 -15.28 -21.34
N THR A 875 -44.95 -14.81 -22.38
CA THR A 875 -43.59 -15.25 -22.79
C THR A 875 -42.44 -14.38 -22.25
N GLU A 876 -41.31 -15.00 -21.89
CA GLU A 876 -39.95 -14.80 -22.49
C GLU A 876 -38.77 -15.24 -21.56
N LYS A 877 -37.64 -15.64 -22.18
CA LYS A 877 -36.29 -15.90 -21.59
C LYS A 877 -35.38 -14.69 -21.97
N PRO A 878 -34.06 -14.57 -21.66
CA PRO A 878 -33.10 -15.45 -20.94
C PRO A 878 -32.48 -14.75 -19.69
N GLY A 879 -31.49 -15.27 -18.95
CA GLY A 879 -30.81 -16.59 -18.90
C GLY A 879 -29.36 -16.47 -18.39
N GLU A 880 -28.87 -17.57 -17.77
CA GLU A 880 -27.45 -17.90 -17.41
C GLU A 880 -26.59 -16.90 -16.58
N GLY A 881 -25.66 -17.34 -15.71
CA GLY A 881 -25.27 -18.72 -15.38
C GLY A 881 -24.34 -18.83 -14.15
N THR A 882 -24.09 -20.07 -13.73
CA THR A 882 -23.14 -20.50 -12.66
C THR A 882 -21.71 -20.72 -13.25
N GLU A 883 -20.60 -21.06 -12.55
CA GLU A 883 -20.34 -22.19 -11.63
C GLU A 883 -19.07 -22.02 -10.73
N LYS A 884 -18.67 -23.11 -10.05
CA LYS A 884 -17.54 -23.40 -9.12
C LYS A 884 -16.90 -24.76 -9.57
N PRO A 885 -15.86 -25.41 -8.96
CA PRO A 885 -14.90 -25.07 -7.88
C PRO A 885 -13.43 -25.18 -8.41
N GLY A 886 -12.38 -25.83 -7.85
CA GLY A 886 -12.13 -26.51 -6.55
C GLY A 886 -10.84 -27.35 -6.45
N GLU A 887 -10.15 -27.24 -5.29
CA GLU A 887 -9.29 -28.23 -4.59
C GLU A 887 -7.97 -28.81 -5.18
N GLY A 888 -7.05 -29.27 -4.28
CA GLY A 888 -5.80 -30.00 -4.61
C GLY A 888 -4.70 -29.97 -3.51
N THR A 889 -4.16 -31.14 -3.08
CA THR A 889 -3.27 -31.35 -1.89
C THR A 889 -2.53 -32.72 -1.96
N GLU A 890 -1.36 -33.03 -1.38
CA GLU A 890 -0.31 -32.32 -0.59
C GLU A 890 1.04 -33.12 -0.59
N LYS A 891 2.19 -32.46 -0.33
CA LYS A 891 3.49 -33.03 0.20
C LYS A 891 4.22 -34.14 -0.63
N PRO A 892 5.44 -34.61 -0.22
CA PRO A 892 6.68 -33.86 0.12
C PRO A 892 7.97 -34.45 -0.54
N GLY A 893 9.17 -33.87 -0.31
CA GLY A 893 10.46 -34.49 -0.70
C GLY A 893 11.73 -33.78 -0.19
N GLU A 894 12.83 -34.54 -0.03
CA GLU A 894 14.19 -34.15 0.43
C GLU A 894 15.16 -34.04 -0.78
N GLY A 895 16.42 -33.55 -0.73
CA GLY A 895 17.26 -32.94 0.33
C GLY A 895 18.72 -32.69 -0.16
N THR A 896 19.52 -31.96 0.65
CA THR A 896 21.02 -31.83 0.66
C THR A 896 21.84 -31.46 -0.61
N GLU A 897 22.62 -30.36 -0.54
CA GLU A 897 24.11 -30.37 -0.63
C GLU A 897 24.78 -29.01 -0.23
N LYS A 898 26.13 -29.01 -0.02
CA LYS A 898 27.04 -27.94 0.48
C LYS A 898 28.51 -28.43 0.32
N PRO A 899 29.64 -27.70 0.62
CA PRO A 899 29.85 -26.34 1.20
C PRO A 899 31.03 -25.50 0.58
N GLY A 900 31.40 -24.37 1.23
CA GLY A 900 32.73 -23.71 1.18
C GLY A 900 32.81 -22.47 0.26
N GLU A 901 33.52 -21.38 0.55
CA GLU A 901 34.37 -20.90 1.68
C GLU A 901 33.94 -19.43 2.03
N GLY A 902 34.40 -18.70 3.05
CA GLY A 902 35.25 -19.01 4.21
C GLY A 902 36.27 -17.91 4.58
N THR A 903 35.89 -16.87 5.36
CA THR A 903 36.76 -16.10 6.32
C THR A 903 35.94 -15.04 7.10
N GLU A 904 36.44 -14.53 8.24
CA GLU A 904 35.70 -13.68 9.20
C GLU A 904 36.45 -12.42 9.69
N LYS A 905 35.72 -11.29 9.86
CA LYS A 905 35.79 -10.27 10.97
C LYS A 905 37.15 -9.57 11.30
N PRO A 906 37.21 -8.65 12.29
CA PRO A 906 36.21 -7.74 12.91
C PRO A 906 36.54 -6.24 12.60
N GLY A 907 35.91 -5.19 13.16
CA GLY A 907 34.69 -5.10 13.98
C GLY A 907 34.77 -4.13 15.19
N GLU A 908 34.27 -2.90 15.03
CA GLU A 908 33.86 -1.92 16.07
C GLU A 908 32.54 -1.26 15.57
N GLY A 909 31.58 -0.69 16.33
CA GLY A 909 31.51 -0.23 17.73
C GLY A 909 31.07 1.27 17.74
N VAL A 910 30.12 1.80 18.53
CA VAL A 910 29.25 1.30 19.63
C VAL A 910 27.98 2.20 19.76
N GLU A 911 26.76 1.63 19.92
CA GLU A 911 25.49 2.23 20.44
C GLU A 911 24.87 3.48 19.72
N LYS A 912 23.59 3.88 19.88
CA LYS A 912 22.58 3.72 20.97
C LYS A 912 21.10 3.71 20.43
N PRO A 913 20.01 3.81 21.23
CA PRO A 913 19.11 2.70 21.55
C PRO A 913 17.69 2.78 20.94
N ASN A 914 16.76 1.92 21.41
CA ASN A 914 15.53 1.50 20.72
C ASN A 914 14.21 1.81 21.49
N LEU A 915 13.08 1.78 20.76
CA LEU A 915 11.66 1.61 21.21
C LEU A 915 10.88 2.77 21.91
N PRO A 916 9.51 2.77 21.93
CA PRO A 916 8.51 1.94 21.23
C PRO A 916 7.38 2.72 20.48
N GLU A 917 6.39 1.98 19.93
CA GLU A 917 5.28 2.46 19.07
C GLU A 917 3.99 2.95 19.78
N LYS A 918 3.20 3.81 19.10
CA LYS A 918 1.73 3.74 18.84
C LYS A 918 1.18 5.11 18.35
N GLY A 919 0.30 5.23 17.35
CA GLY A 919 -0.20 4.27 16.34
C GLY A 919 -1.40 4.82 15.53
N GLN A 920 -1.55 4.36 14.27
CA GLN A 920 -2.72 4.50 13.34
C GLN A 920 -3.21 5.92 12.91
N GLY A 921 -3.47 6.14 11.60
CA GLY A 921 -4.33 7.27 11.18
C GLY A 921 -4.26 7.86 9.75
N SER A 922 -4.48 7.08 8.68
CA SER A 922 -5.03 7.51 7.35
C SER A 922 -4.33 8.58 6.45
N SER A 923 -3.98 8.14 5.23
CA SER A 923 -4.14 8.83 3.92
C SER A 923 -3.93 10.37 3.76
N ASN A 924 -2.90 10.77 3.00
CA ASN A 924 -3.05 11.23 1.59
C ASN A 924 -1.73 11.71 0.94
N ASN A 925 -1.75 11.87 -0.39
CA ASN A 925 -0.66 12.35 -1.26
C ASN A 925 0.23 13.45 -0.66
N GLN A 926 1.55 13.29 -0.78
CA GLN A 926 2.53 14.34 -0.51
C GLN A 926 3.21 14.76 -1.83
N GLN A 927 2.93 15.98 -2.27
CA GLN A 927 3.56 16.62 -3.43
C GLN A 927 4.59 17.67 -2.97
N LEU A 928 5.53 18.02 -3.85
CA LEU A 928 6.68 18.89 -3.57
C LEU A 928 6.30 20.26 -2.96
N PRO A 929 7.16 20.84 -2.09
CA PRO A 929 6.87 22.12 -1.44
C PRO A 929 6.92 23.29 -2.42
N ALA A 930 5.78 23.97 -2.59
CA ALA A 930 5.67 25.26 -3.27
C ALA A 930 5.65 26.41 -2.25
N THR A 931 6.01 27.62 -2.68
CA THR A 931 6.26 28.78 -1.82
C THR A 931 5.01 29.62 -1.52
N GLY A 932 4.95 30.16 -0.29
CA GLY A 932 4.44 31.51 -0.03
C GLY A 932 2.95 31.71 0.27
N HIS A 933 2.61 31.80 1.56
CA HIS A 933 1.46 32.53 2.14
C HIS A 933 1.77 32.78 3.64
N ASN A 934 1.28 33.80 4.34
CA ASN A 934 0.38 34.91 3.95
C ASN A 934 0.57 36.12 4.90
N THR A 935 0.48 37.34 4.39
CA THR A 935 0.39 38.57 5.24
C THR A 935 -0.74 39.47 4.73
N ASN A 936 -1.85 39.55 5.48
CA ASN A 936 -3.07 40.24 5.06
C ASN A 936 -2.97 41.77 5.19
N TYR A 937 -2.74 42.51 4.09
CA TYR A 937 -2.89 43.98 4.11
C TYR A 937 -3.35 44.67 2.80
N VAL A 938 -4.09 43.98 1.91
CA VAL A 938 -4.62 44.60 0.66
C VAL A 938 -6.13 44.37 0.46
N PRO A 939 -6.99 45.14 1.15
CA PRO A 939 -8.28 45.53 0.54
C PRO A 939 -8.65 47.02 0.68
N PHE A 940 -7.99 47.79 1.54
CA PHE A 940 -8.43 49.15 1.90
C PHE A 940 -8.24 50.23 0.81
N ILE A 941 -7.15 50.15 0.03
CA ILE A 941 -6.80 51.19 -0.96
C ILE A 941 -7.75 51.18 -2.17
N GLY A 942 -8.17 49.99 -2.63
CA GLY A 942 -9.08 49.84 -3.77
C GLY A 942 -10.47 50.45 -3.50
N PHE A 943 -10.97 50.34 -2.28
CA PHE A 943 -12.29 50.85 -1.90
C PHE A 943 -12.33 52.39 -1.87
N MET A 944 -11.25 53.03 -1.40
CA MET A 944 -11.07 54.49 -1.46
C MET A 944 -11.11 55.04 -2.90
N LEU A 945 -10.38 54.41 -3.82
CA LEU A 945 -10.31 54.84 -5.22
C LEU A 945 -11.67 54.68 -5.94
N LEU A 946 -12.42 53.61 -5.64
CA LEU A 946 -13.76 53.41 -6.16
C LEU A 946 -14.73 54.53 -5.73
N LEU A 947 -14.68 54.92 -4.45
CA LEU A 947 -15.51 56.01 -3.90
C LEU A 947 -15.14 57.39 -4.49
N LEU A 948 -13.85 57.65 -4.75
CA LEU A 948 -13.42 58.86 -5.48
C LEU A 948 -14.00 58.90 -6.91
N GLY A 949 -13.92 57.78 -7.64
CA GLY A 949 -14.46 57.66 -9.00
C GLY A 949 -15.97 57.89 -9.07
N ILE A 950 -16.72 57.40 -8.08
CA ILE A 950 -18.18 57.60 -7.98
C ILE A 950 -18.52 59.06 -7.70
N ARG A 951 -17.80 59.76 -6.80
CA ARG A 951 -18.01 61.20 -6.55
C ARG A 951 -17.68 62.06 -7.77
N LEU A 952 -16.61 61.76 -8.51
CA LEU A 952 -16.24 62.48 -9.73
C LEU A 952 -17.29 62.30 -10.84
N ARG A 953 -17.85 61.10 -11.03
CA ARG A 953 -18.95 60.87 -11.97
C ARG A 953 -20.24 61.61 -11.61
N PHE A 954 -20.53 61.85 -10.33
CA PHE A 954 -21.70 62.63 -9.92
C PHE A 954 -21.52 64.14 -10.15
N MET A 955 -20.33 64.69 -9.92
CA MET A 955 -20.06 66.11 -10.17
C MET A 955 -20.04 66.46 -11.67
N ALA A 956 -19.58 65.54 -12.52
CA ALA A 956 -19.56 65.73 -13.97
C ALA A 956 -20.95 65.72 -14.66
N LYS A 957 -22.05 65.51 -13.92
CA LYS A 957 -23.41 65.39 -14.48
C LYS A 957 -24.39 66.50 -14.06
N ASN A 958 -23.92 67.52 -13.32
CA ASN A 958 -24.71 68.67 -12.87
C ASN A 958 -23.84 69.95 -12.84
N SER A 959 -23.50 70.55 -13.99
CA SER A 959 -22.81 71.86 -14.10
C SER A 959 -23.05 72.55 -15.44
#